data_AF-A0A819F5A1-F1
#
_entry.id   AF-A0A819F5A1-F1
#
_cell.length_a   1.000
_cell.length_b   1.000
_cell.length_c   1.000
_cell.angle_alpha   90.00
_cell.angle_beta   90.00
_cell.angle_gamma   90.00
#
_symmetry.space_group_name_H-M   'P 1'
#
loop_
_entity.id
_entity.type
_entity.pdbx_description
1 polymer ?
#
loop_
_entity_poly.entity_id
_entity_poly.type
_entity_poly.pdbx_seq_one_letter_code
_entity_poly.pdbx_strand_id
1 'polypeptide(L)'
;MDAQNIESYLICNHGRRALVTYRSVKKYYIRIETVRLDIHYLKTCRSKGIIPGFLWFKTANENLRSSQEYRESQRRLLNAEIDYKYQHLNNVKTSYQTSLNLLRECCPENIFQSLQEIITTICKPILDKKKQTIENKLYKLGYVNEPKCNVDRGVVKNLSTRILSDDEIDCLAHGLDYGLLPRNFDNMNAAGNIERFFHNVTDIFQKQKKLMADLKEKDVVIQNDVRVLSSKELTLACNLRSLTDSFRSQANRYQKQQHLIRTEQKKYHQLLKQLKHDKSIIVTRPDKGRGIVLLDRNDYISKMNAILSDTTKFSSRFDDPTIQRERRLTTLLRRLKKDGHITEEFYDMARPTGSNPGRLYGLPKTHKTDVPLRPVLSSIGTYNYGLGKVLKQMLSNTIQNEALIKDSFAFVKELKSLSKFSQCKMVSFDIVSLYTNIPLAETIQIILDHLYKDRTPPTTIPRDDMKKLLEFATQDSHFLFNGKIYDQKDGVSMGSPLAPLLAEIFLQDFEKKHLPSFKEKGIVYWKRYVDDTFVLLDPKVSAKEIAAQLSQCHPSLKFTCEEEYTTINKDLSKEGSSQKKFTHKNQYTAEKKRSTEEKKSTPRIALSFLDVLVERQPNIGFESRKYRKETFTGLLTKWDSFVPKQYKYNAISTMVYRATRICSTYEALHDEFDIIRGLALDNGYPVAFVESIIRRQLNLI
;
A
#
# COMPACT_ATOMS: atom_id res chain seq x y z
N MET A 1 14.91 5.90 50.00
CA MET A 1 16.31 6.29 49.71
C MET A 1 16.35 6.87 48.31
N ASP A 2 16.92 8.05 48.12
CA ASP A 2 17.06 8.67 46.80
C ASP A 2 18.41 8.27 46.16
N ALA A 3 18.41 7.99 44.86
CA ALA A 3 19.56 7.45 44.12
C ALA A 3 20.75 8.43 44.09
N GLN A 4 20.50 9.73 44.23
CA GLN A 4 21.53 10.77 44.20
C GLN A 4 22.35 10.86 45.50
N ASN A 5 21.81 10.39 46.64
CA ASN A 5 22.42 10.58 47.96
C ASN A 5 22.81 9.26 48.67
N ILE A 6 22.81 8.14 47.93
CA ILE A 6 22.98 6.79 48.50
C ILE A 6 24.38 6.54 49.08
N GLU A 7 25.43 7.11 48.49
CA GLU A 7 26.80 6.95 48.99
C GLU A 7 27.01 7.71 50.31
N SER A 8 26.45 8.92 50.43
CA SER A 8 26.45 9.71 51.67
C SER A 8 25.63 9.01 52.77
N TYR A 9 24.45 8.46 52.42
CA TYR A 9 23.62 7.69 53.34
C TYR A 9 24.35 6.46 53.91
N LEU A 10 25.09 5.72 53.07
CA LEU A 10 25.85 4.54 53.49
C LEU A 10 27.02 4.90 54.41
N ILE A 11 27.73 6.00 54.14
CA ILE A 11 28.80 6.47 55.03
C ILE A 11 28.24 6.84 56.40
N CYS A 12 27.17 7.64 56.44
CA CYS A 12 26.65 8.20 57.69
C CYS A 12 25.96 7.15 58.58
N ASN A 13 25.29 6.15 57.99
CA ASN A 13 24.47 5.20 58.77
C ASN A 13 25.08 3.80 58.90
N HIS A 14 25.99 3.40 58.01
CA HIS A 14 26.55 2.05 57.95
C HIS A 14 28.10 2.03 57.83
N GLY A 15 28.74 3.20 57.89
CA GLY A 15 30.18 3.36 57.93
C GLY A 15 30.91 3.11 56.61
N ARG A 16 32.24 3.33 56.63
CA ARG A 16 33.10 3.27 55.43
C ARG A 16 33.17 1.88 54.79
N ARG A 17 33.05 0.81 55.59
CA ARG A 17 33.06 -0.58 55.11
C ARG A 17 31.85 -0.90 54.23
N ALA A 18 30.66 -0.42 54.60
CA ALA A 18 29.45 -0.57 53.80
C ALA A 18 29.56 0.14 52.44
N LEU A 19 30.09 1.37 52.42
CA LEU A 19 30.30 2.10 51.16
C LEU A 19 31.27 1.39 50.22
N VAL A 20 32.42 0.93 50.72
CA VAL A 20 33.43 0.24 49.90
C VAL A 20 32.86 -1.05 49.29
N THR A 21 32.08 -1.78 50.08
CA THR A 21 31.44 -3.01 49.64
C THR A 21 30.33 -2.72 48.62
N TYR A 22 29.50 -1.69 48.84
CA TYR A 22 28.50 -1.21 47.89
C TYR A 22 29.11 -0.82 46.53
N ARG A 23 30.22 -0.05 46.53
CA ARG A 23 30.95 0.31 45.31
C ARG A 23 31.48 -0.91 44.57
N SER A 24 31.92 -1.93 45.31
CA SER A 24 32.38 -3.21 44.75
C SER A 24 31.22 -3.99 44.11
N VAL A 25 30.07 -4.09 44.78
CA VAL A 25 28.86 -4.71 44.23
C VAL A 25 28.40 -4.00 42.95
N LYS A 26 28.32 -2.66 42.95
CA LYS A 26 28.00 -1.85 41.77
C LYS A 26 28.98 -2.10 40.61
N LYS A 27 30.29 -2.10 40.88
CA LYS A 27 31.34 -2.37 39.88
C LYS A 27 31.20 -3.76 39.26
N TYR A 28 31.02 -4.79 40.09
CA TYR A 28 30.87 -6.16 39.60
C TYR A 28 29.54 -6.39 38.87
N TYR A 29 28.45 -5.75 39.30
CA TYR A 29 27.16 -5.79 38.60
C TYR A 29 27.27 -5.27 37.16
N ILE A 30 27.87 -4.08 36.98
CA ILE A 30 28.11 -3.50 35.65
C ILE A 30 28.98 -4.45 34.80
N ARG A 31 30.00 -5.07 35.40
CA ARG A 31 30.90 -6.01 34.72
C ARG A 31 30.18 -7.29 34.29
N ILE A 32 29.31 -7.85 35.13
CA ILE A 32 28.47 -9.02 34.80
C ILE A 32 27.59 -8.72 33.59
N GLU A 33 26.81 -7.64 33.65
CA GLU A 33 25.88 -7.26 32.58
C GLU A 33 26.62 -6.91 31.28
N THR A 34 27.77 -6.24 31.41
CA THR A 34 28.69 -6.00 30.29
C THR A 34 29.13 -7.29 29.61
N VAL A 35 29.59 -8.28 30.39
CA VAL A 35 30.06 -9.55 29.84
C VAL A 35 28.89 -10.35 29.24
N ARG A 36 27.70 -10.29 29.83
CA ARG A 36 26.47 -10.89 29.25
C ARG A 36 26.14 -10.29 27.89
N LEU A 37 26.22 -8.97 27.76
CA LEU A 37 26.02 -8.28 26.49
C LEU A 37 27.08 -8.66 25.44
N ASP A 38 28.35 -8.79 25.85
CA ASP A 38 29.42 -9.25 24.96
C ASP A 38 29.20 -10.71 24.51
N ILE A 39 28.75 -11.59 25.41
CA ILE A 39 28.36 -12.98 25.07
C ILE A 39 27.19 -12.97 24.08
N HIS A 40 26.18 -12.14 24.31
CA HIS A 40 25.03 -12.01 23.41
C HIS A 40 25.46 -11.58 22.00
N TYR A 41 26.37 -10.61 21.90
CA TYR A 41 27.00 -10.20 20.65
C TYR A 41 27.69 -11.37 19.92
N LEU A 42 28.57 -12.10 20.61
CA LEU A 42 29.32 -13.22 20.00
C LEU A 42 28.40 -14.39 19.59
N LYS A 43 27.39 -14.72 20.40
CA LYS A 43 26.39 -15.72 20.07
C LYS A 43 25.56 -15.32 18.85
N THR A 44 25.20 -14.04 18.74
CA THR A 44 24.48 -13.50 17.59
C THR A 44 25.32 -13.66 16.33
N CYS A 45 26.60 -13.26 16.38
CA CYS A 45 27.56 -13.46 15.30
C CYS A 45 27.66 -14.94 14.88
N ARG A 46 27.79 -15.87 15.83
CA ARG A 46 27.84 -17.32 15.56
C ARG A 46 26.56 -17.82 14.88
N SER A 47 25.39 -17.49 15.42
CA SER A 47 24.10 -17.96 14.90
C SER A 47 23.80 -17.45 13.48
N LYS A 48 24.35 -16.29 13.11
CA LYS A 48 24.13 -15.64 11.82
C LYS A 48 25.28 -15.87 10.84
N GLY A 49 26.31 -16.63 11.23
CA GLY A 49 27.48 -16.87 10.39
C GLY A 49 28.32 -15.62 10.10
N ILE A 50 28.27 -14.61 10.98
CA ILE A 50 29.01 -13.35 10.86
C ILE A 50 30.30 -13.47 11.70
N ILE A 51 31.44 -13.05 11.15
CA ILE A 51 32.72 -13.06 11.87
C ILE A 51 33.07 -11.62 12.33
N PRO A 52 33.21 -11.37 13.65
CA PRO A 52 33.70 -10.11 14.18
C PRO A 52 35.07 -9.69 13.61
N GLY A 53 35.25 -8.41 13.32
CA GLY A 53 36.49 -7.90 12.71
C GLY A 53 37.77 -8.16 13.51
N PHE A 54 37.69 -8.30 14.84
CA PHE A 54 38.86 -8.62 15.66
C PHE A 54 39.36 -10.07 15.49
N LEU A 55 38.57 -10.95 14.87
CA LEU A 55 38.96 -12.32 14.52
C LEU A 55 39.56 -12.41 13.10
N TRP A 56 39.75 -11.28 12.43
CA TRP A 56 40.35 -11.22 11.10
C TRP A 56 41.87 -11.12 11.24
N PHE A 57 42.54 -12.27 11.31
CA PHE A 57 43.99 -12.32 11.37
C PHE A 57 44.61 -12.14 9.98
N LYS A 58 45.78 -11.50 9.93
CA LYS A 58 46.52 -11.25 8.69
C LYS A 58 47.05 -12.58 8.12
N THR A 59 47.05 -12.67 6.80
CA THR A 59 47.61 -13.80 6.05
C THR A 59 48.68 -13.27 5.11
N ALA A 60 49.69 -14.10 4.80
CA ALA A 60 50.74 -13.73 3.86
C ALA A 60 50.21 -13.42 2.45
N ASN A 61 49.08 -14.04 2.07
CA ASN A 61 48.37 -13.78 0.83
C ASN A 61 46.90 -13.47 1.13
N GLU A 62 46.37 -12.38 0.56
CA GLU A 62 44.97 -11.96 0.77
C GLU A 62 43.97 -12.95 0.18
N ASN A 63 44.34 -13.69 -0.87
CA ASN A 63 43.48 -14.71 -1.49
C ASN A 63 43.14 -15.85 -0.52
N LEU A 64 44.02 -16.13 0.45
CA LEU A 64 43.80 -17.15 1.47
C LEU A 64 42.67 -16.78 2.44
N ARG A 65 42.27 -15.49 2.53
CA ARG A 65 41.10 -15.08 3.34
C ARG A 65 39.78 -15.62 2.80
N SER A 66 39.76 -16.06 1.55
CA SER A 66 38.58 -16.67 0.92
C SER A 66 38.49 -18.19 1.11
N SER A 67 39.58 -18.83 1.56
CA SER A 67 39.68 -20.28 1.74
C SER A 67 38.75 -20.83 2.82
N GLN A 68 38.45 -22.13 2.74
CA GLN A 68 37.61 -22.82 3.70
C GLN A 68 38.32 -22.91 5.07
N GLU A 69 39.61 -23.20 5.06
CA GLU A 69 40.47 -23.37 6.23
C GLU A 69 40.57 -22.07 7.05
N TYR A 70 40.64 -20.92 6.37
CA TYR A 70 40.61 -19.61 7.01
C TYR A 70 39.27 -19.37 7.74
N ARG A 71 38.15 -19.66 7.08
CA ARG A 71 36.81 -19.50 7.66
C ARG A 71 36.56 -20.46 8.83
N GLU A 72 37.04 -21.70 8.74
CA GLU A 72 36.94 -22.68 9.82
C GLU A 72 37.78 -22.28 11.03
N SER A 73 38.97 -21.75 10.80
CA SER A 73 39.83 -21.21 11.86
C SER A 73 39.17 -20.02 12.56
N GLN A 74 38.54 -19.11 11.82
CA GLN A 74 37.76 -18.01 12.40
C GLN A 74 36.56 -18.51 13.24
N ARG A 75 35.86 -19.56 12.79
CA ARG A 75 34.76 -20.18 13.57
C ARG A 75 35.26 -20.83 14.85
N ARG A 76 36.40 -21.51 14.82
CA ARG A 76 37.03 -22.09 16.02
C ARG A 76 37.40 -21.00 17.03
N LEU A 77 38.04 -19.92 16.57
CA LEU A 77 38.37 -18.77 17.42
C LEU A 77 37.12 -18.10 18.00
N LEU A 78 36.04 -17.99 17.22
CA LEU A 78 34.77 -17.44 17.72
C LEU A 78 34.17 -18.29 18.84
N ASN A 79 34.19 -19.62 18.71
CA ASN A 79 33.73 -20.52 19.77
C ASN A 79 34.61 -20.42 21.02
N ALA A 80 35.93 -20.44 20.85
CA ALA A 80 36.87 -20.30 21.96
C ALA A 80 36.68 -18.97 22.71
N GLU A 81 36.43 -17.86 22.00
CA GLU A 81 36.14 -16.56 22.63
C GLU A 81 34.82 -16.58 23.41
N ILE A 82 33.79 -17.26 22.89
CA ILE A 82 32.52 -17.44 23.62
C ILE A 82 32.76 -18.19 24.93
N ASP A 83 33.52 -19.29 24.88
CA ASP A 83 33.81 -20.13 26.05
C ASP A 83 34.65 -19.35 27.07
N TYR A 84 35.65 -18.60 26.61
CA TYR A 84 36.43 -17.70 27.45
C TYR A 84 35.56 -16.64 28.15
N LYS A 85 34.61 -16.02 27.45
CA LYS A 85 33.68 -15.07 28.07
C LYS A 85 32.76 -15.72 29.09
N TYR A 86 32.35 -16.97 28.89
CA TYR A 86 31.57 -17.72 29.87
C TYR A 86 32.36 -18.02 31.14
N GLN A 87 33.62 -18.45 31.01
CA GLN A 87 34.52 -18.62 32.15
C GLN A 87 34.73 -17.29 32.89
N HIS A 88 34.97 -16.20 32.15
CA HIS A 88 35.11 -14.88 32.74
C HIS A 88 33.85 -14.44 33.50
N LEU A 89 32.65 -14.70 32.95
CA LEU A 89 31.38 -14.41 33.60
C LEU A 89 31.24 -15.15 34.92
N ASN A 90 31.64 -16.42 34.98
CA ASN A 90 31.59 -17.22 36.21
C ASN A 90 32.54 -16.64 37.27
N ASN A 91 33.77 -16.31 36.91
CA ASN A 91 34.74 -15.72 37.84
C ASN A 91 34.23 -14.39 38.42
N VAL A 92 33.67 -13.51 37.58
CA VAL A 92 33.11 -12.23 38.03
C VAL A 92 31.86 -12.43 38.89
N LYS A 93 31.02 -13.45 38.61
CA LYS A 93 29.87 -13.81 39.45
C LYS A 93 30.30 -14.25 40.84
N THR A 94 31.37 -15.03 40.97
CA THR A 94 31.90 -15.43 42.27
C THR A 94 32.33 -14.20 43.08
N SER A 95 33.11 -13.28 42.48
CA SER A 95 33.50 -12.03 43.17
C SER A 95 32.31 -11.12 43.50
N TYR A 96 31.28 -11.11 42.66
CA TYR A 96 30.03 -10.40 42.93
C TYR A 96 29.29 -11.00 44.13
N GLN A 97 29.14 -12.33 44.19
CA GLN A 97 28.49 -13.03 45.30
C GLN A 97 29.22 -12.78 46.62
N THR A 98 30.56 -12.84 46.63
CA THR A 98 31.35 -12.50 47.82
C THR A 98 31.10 -11.06 48.27
N SER A 99 31.10 -10.10 47.33
CA SER A 99 30.81 -8.69 47.65
C SER A 99 29.36 -8.48 48.12
N LEU A 100 28.42 -9.26 47.59
CA LEU A 100 27.01 -9.20 47.94
C LEU A 100 26.77 -9.70 49.37
N ASN A 101 27.41 -10.81 49.74
CA ASN A 101 27.34 -11.37 51.09
C ASN A 101 27.94 -10.39 52.11
N LEU A 102 29.11 -9.80 51.80
CA LEU A 102 29.71 -8.77 52.64
C LEU A 102 28.82 -7.53 52.79
N LEU A 103 28.05 -7.16 51.76
CA LEU A 103 27.13 -6.02 51.82
C LEU A 103 25.91 -6.35 52.71
N ARG A 104 25.41 -7.58 52.62
CA ARG A 104 24.33 -8.09 53.49
C ARG A 104 24.76 -8.13 54.96
N GLU A 105 26.03 -8.41 55.25
CA GLU A 105 26.57 -8.34 56.62
C GLU A 105 26.65 -6.89 57.15
N CYS A 106 26.79 -5.90 56.27
CA CYS A 106 26.95 -4.50 56.67
C CYS A 106 25.63 -3.73 56.88
N CYS A 107 24.51 -4.25 56.37
CA CYS A 107 23.24 -3.52 56.31
C CYS A 107 22.05 -4.43 56.69
N PRO A 108 21.01 -3.91 57.37
CA PRO A 108 19.75 -4.63 57.57
C PRO A 108 19.10 -5.06 56.25
N GLU A 109 18.38 -6.20 56.24
CA GLU A 109 17.88 -6.84 55.01
C GLU A 109 16.95 -5.92 54.17
N ASN A 110 16.16 -5.06 54.81
CA ASN A 110 15.31 -4.06 54.13
C ASN A 110 16.12 -2.99 53.38
N ILE A 111 17.24 -2.56 53.96
CA ILE A 111 18.18 -1.61 53.33
C ILE A 111 18.95 -2.32 52.22
N PHE A 112 19.38 -3.56 52.43
CA PHE A 112 20.06 -4.38 51.42
C PHE A 112 19.21 -4.56 50.16
N GLN A 113 17.92 -4.90 50.29
CA GLN A 113 16.99 -5.03 49.16
C GLN A 113 16.84 -3.70 48.40
N SER A 114 16.65 -2.60 49.14
CA SER A 114 16.57 -1.26 48.56
C SER A 114 17.84 -0.89 47.77
N LEU A 115 19.03 -1.26 48.26
CA LEU A 115 20.30 -1.03 47.56
C LEU A 115 20.39 -1.81 46.25
N GLN A 116 19.86 -3.03 46.16
CA GLN A 116 19.88 -3.82 44.92
C GLN A 116 19.01 -3.18 43.83
N GLU A 117 17.82 -2.65 44.20
CA GLU A 117 16.93 -1.93 43.28
C GLU A 117 17.57 -0.62 42.79
N ILE A 118 18.21 0.12 43.70
CA ILE A 118 18.93 1.36 43.38
C ILE A 118 20.11 1.09 42.45
N ILE A 119 20.92 0.05 42.70
CA ILE A 119 22.03 -0.34 41.82
C ILE A 119 21.51 -0.64 40.42
N THR A 120 20.41 -1.39 40.30
CA THR A 120 19.80 -1.71 39.01
C THR A 120 19.37 -0.45 38.27
N THR A 121 18.74 0.49 38.98
CA THR A 121 18.26 1.77 38.44
C THR A 121 19.40 2.67 37.97
N ILE A 122 20.46 2.84 38.79
CA ILE A 122 21.63 3.68 38.47
C ILE A 122 22.42 3.09 37.30
N CYS A 123 22.52 1.77 37.21
CA CYS A 123 23.31 1.11 36.17
C CYS A 123 22.58 1.02 34.82
N LYS A 124 21.24 1.07 34.79
CA LYS A 124 20.42 0.98 33.57
C LYS A 124 20.91 1.89 32.42
N PRO A 125 21.09 3.22 32.59
CA PRO A 125 21.54 4.09 31.49
C PRO A 125 22.94 3.75 30.96
N ILE A 126 23.84 3.27 31.82
CA ILE A 126 25.19 2.84 31.42
C ILE A 126 25.10 1.59 30.54
N LEU A 127 24.25 0.64 30.92
CA LEU A 127 24.03 -0.61 30.19
C LEU A 127 23.31 -0.36 28.86
N ASP A 128 22.34 0.55 28.82
CA ASP A 128 21.64 0.94 27.59
C ASP A 128 22.59 1.53 26.55
N LYS A 129 23.52 2.40 26.97
CA LYS A 129 24.56 2.96 26.09
C LYS A 129 25.47 1.86 25.52
N LYS A 130 25.81 0.85 26.33
CA LYS A 130 26.61 -0.30 25.87
C LYS A 130 25.85 -1.19 24.90
N LYS A 131 24.56 -1.45 25.18
CA LYS A 131 23.66 -2.20 24.29
C LYS A 131 23.56 -1.52 22.92
N GLN A 132 23.35 -0.21 22.88
CA GLN A 132 23.34 0.57 21.63
C GLN A 132 24.67 0.49 20.87
N THR A 133 25.81 0.49 21.59
CA THR A 133 27.13 0.32 20.97
C THR A 133 27.28 -1.06 20.30
N ILE A 134 26.76 -2.10 20.94
CA ILE A 134 26.78 -3.47 20.38
C ILE A 134 25.86 -3.59 19.18
N GLU A 135 24.66 -3.02 19.23
CA GLU A 135 23.74 -2.96 18.10
C GLU A 135 24.38 -2.24 16.90
N ASN A 136 25.10 -1.13 17.13
CA ASN A 136 25.86 -0.44 16.09
C ASN A 136 27.02 -1.28 15.54
N LYS A 137 27.73 -2.06 16.37
CA LYS A 137 28.78 -2.99 15.91
C LYS A 137 28.20 -4.08 15.03
N LEU A 138 27.09 -4.68 15.44
CA LEU A 138 26.35 -5.68 14.67
C LEU A 138 25.88 -5.09 13.33
N TYR A 139 25.32 -3.88 13.35
CA TYR A 139 24.90 -3.17 12.14
C TYR A 139 26.06 -2.94 11.15
N LYS A 140 27.23 -2.50 11.64
CA LYS A 140 28.44 -2.34 10.80
C LYS A 140 28.91 -3.66 10.18
N LEU A 141 28.70 -4.78 10.86
CA LEU A 141 29.00 -6.13 10.36
C LEU A 141 27.90 -6.70 9.44
N GLY A 142 26.85 -5.93 9.15
CA GLY A 142 25.75 -6.32 8.26
C GLY A 142 24.59 -7.03 8.96
N TYR A 143 24.58 -7.10 10.29
CA TYR A 143 23.43 -7.60 11.05
C TYR A 143 22.38 -6.50 11.22
N VAL A 144 21.19 -6.71 10.65
CA VAL A 144 20.02 -5.88 10.91
C VAL A 144 19.10 -6.69 11.82
N ASN A 145 18.78 -6.15 13.00
CA ASN A 145 17.75 -6.74 13.88
C ASN A 145 16.37 -6.41 13.25
N GLU A 146 16.06 -7.05 12.13
CA GLU A 146 14.78 -6.86 11.46
C GLU A 146 13.71 -7.54 12.32
N PRO A 147 12.62 -6.84 12.70
CA PRO A 147 11.50 -7.50 13.34
C PRO A 147 11.05 -8.64 12.43
N LYS A 148 10.94 -9.85 12.98
CA LYS A 148 10.46 -11.00 12.20
C LYS A 148 9.08 -10.65 11.66
N CYS A 149 8.91 -10.79 10.35
CA CYS A 149 7.62 -10.59 9.71
C CYS A 149 6.60 -11.54 10.35
N ASN A 150 5.54 -11.00 10.96
CA ASN A 150 4.45 -11.82 11.44
C ASN A 150 3.60 -12.25 10.23
N VAL A 151 3.33 -13.54 10.13
CA VAL A 151 2.51 -14.10 9.05
C VAL A 151 1.07 -14.13 9.55
N ASP A 152 0.30 -13.10 9.17
CA ASP A 152 -1.13 -13.07 9.48
C ASP A 152 -1.88 -13.98 8.50
N ARG A 153 -2.27 -15.16 8.98
CA ARG A 153 -3.05 -16.14 8.21
C ARG A 153 -4.45 -15.63 7.86
N GLY A 154 -4.97 -14.60 8.55
CA GLY A 154 -6.25 -13.95 8.25
C GLY A 154 -6.31 -13.28 6.87
N VAL A 155 -5.14 -13.06 6.25
CA VAL A 155 -4.98 -12.58 4.86
C VAL A 155 -5.48 -13.61 3.84
N VAL A 156 -5.50 -14.89 4.18
CA VAL A 156 -5.92 -15.99 3.30
C VAL A 156 -7.34 -16.40 3.64
N LYS A 157 -8.26 -16.23 2.67
CA LYS A 157 -9.63 -16.72 2.76
C LYS A 157 -9.79 -17.93 1.87
N ASN A 158 -9.76 -19.12 2.46
CA ASN A 158 -10.08 -20.35 1.75
C ASN A 158 -11.60 -20.57 1.72
N LEU A 159 -12.21 -20.40 0.55
CA LEU A 159 -13.63 -20.65 0.28
C LEU A 159 -13.82 -21.85 -0.66
N SER A 160 -12.76 -22.63 -0.88
CA SER A 160 -12.79 -23.85 -1.69
C SER A 160 -12.92 -25.09 -0.82
N THR A 161 -13.35 -26.20 -1.42
CA THR A 161 -13.36 -27.53 -0.78
C THR A 161 -11.96 -28.08 -0.50
N ARG A 162 -10.93 -27.55 -1.16
CA ARG A 162 -9.54 -27.99 -0.99
C ARG A 162 -9.00 -27.60 0.38
N ILE A 163 -8.52 -28.59 1.12
CA ILE A 163 -7.81 -28.38 2.39
C ILE A 163 -6.39 -27.90 2.08
N LEU A 164 -6.01 -26.75 2.63
CA LEU A 164 -4.65 -26.20 2.52
C LEU A 164 -3.80 -26.70 3.68
N SER A 165 -2.53 -27.03 3.42
CA SER A 165 -1.58 -27.27 4.50
C SER A 165 -1.18 -25.96 5.19
N ASP A 166 -0.69 -26.03 6.43
CA ASP A 166 -0.17 -24.86 7.16
C ASP A 166 0.92 -24.12 6.36
N ASP A 167 1.78 -24.87 5.67
CA ASP A 167 2.84 -24.32 4.83
C ASP A 167 2.30 -23.59 3.59
N GLU A 168 1.21 -24.09 3.00
CA GLU A 168 0.53 -23.40 1.89
C GLU A 168 -0.12 -22.11 2.38
N ILE A 169 -0.76 -22.14 3.54
CA ILE A 169 -1.37 -20.94 4.15
C ILE A 169 -0.30 -19.91 4.46
N ASP A 170 0.82 -20.31 5.08
CA ASP A 170 1.91 -19.41 5.41
C ASP A 170 2.55 -18.81 4.15
N CYS A 171 2.75 -19.64 3.11
CA CYS A 171 3.23 -19.19 1.81
C CYS A 171 2.29 -18.14 1.18
N LEU A 172 0.98 -18.34 1.25
CA LEU A 172 -0.03 -17.45 0.67
C LEU A 172 -0.25 -16.19 1.52
N ALA A 173 -0.09 -16.27 2.84
CA ALA A 173 -0.28 -15.15 3.77
C ALA A 173 0.74 -14.02 3.59
N HIS A 174 1.87 -14.27 2.90
CA HIS A 174 2.76 -13.21 2.43
C HIS A 174 2.11 -12.25 1.41
N GLY A 175 1.05 -12.69 0.72
CA GLY A 175 0.28 -11.91 -0.25
C GLY A 175 0.84 -11.95 -1.68
N LEU A 176 0.03 -11.49 -2.63
CA LEU A 176 0.34 -11.55 -4.07
C LEU A 176 1.49 -10.63 -4.50
N ASP A 177 1.79 -9.58 -3.72
CA ASP A 177 2.86 -8.62 -4.00
C ASP A 177 4.22 -9.04 -3.39
N TYR A 178 4.29 -10.23 -2.79
CA TYR A 178 5.53 -10.74 -2.21
C TYR A 178 6.45 -11.28 -3.31
N GLY A 179 7.58 -10.60 -3.52
CA GLY A 179 8.61 -11.03 -4.45
C GLY A 179 9.45 -12.14 -3.83
N LEU A 180 9.38 -13.35 -4.39
CA LEU A 180 10.37 -14.38 -4.10
C LEU A 180 11.68 -14.07 -4.83
N LEU A 181 12.80 -14.49 -4.25
CA LEU A 181 14.10 -14.39 -4.92
C LEU A 181 14.06 -15.24 -6.21
N PRO A 182 14.39 -14.68 -7.38
CA PRO A 182 14.47 -15.45 -8.62
C PRO A 182 15.49 -16.60 -8.51
N ARG A 183 15.13 -17.79 -9.02
CA ARG A 183 16.07 -18.93 -9.06
C ARG A 183 17.25 -18.67 -10.00
N ASN A 184 16.98 -18.02 -11.12
CA ASN A 184 17.95 -17.66 -12.14
C ASN A 184 17.86 -16.15 -12.39
N PHE A 185 18.99 -15.51 -12.70
CA PHE A 185 18.99 -14.14 -13.18
C PHE A 185 18.50 -14.13 -14.64
N ASP A 186 17.49 -13.30 -14.93
CA ASP A 186 16.90 -13.20 -16.27
C ASP A 186 17.79 -12.30 -17.14
N ASN A 187 18.79 -12.91 -17.77
CA ASN A 187 19.73 -12.24 -18.66
C ASN A 187 19.03 -11.50 -19.81
N MET A 188 17.92 -12.03 -20.33
CA MET A 188 17.20 -11.44 -21.46
C MET A 188 16.44 -10.19 -21.06
N ASN A 189 15.76 -10.22 -19.91
CA ASN A 189 15.10 -9.03 -19.38
C ASN A 189 16.14 -7.97 -18.96
N ALA A 190 17.28 -8.38 -18.39
CA ALA A 190 18.37 -7.48 -18.09
C ALA A 190 18.92 -6.81 -19.37
N ALA A 191 19.22 -7.60 -20.41
CA ALA A 191 19.66 -7.10 -21.71
C ALA A 191 18.61 -6.18 -22.35
N GLY A 192 17.34 -6.58 -22.39
CA GLY A 192 16.26 -5.78 -22.95
C GLY A 192 16.02 -4.46 -22.20
N ASN A 193 16.21 -4.43 -20.87
CA ASN A 193 16.15 -3.17 -20.11
C ASN A 193 17.34 -2.26 -20.44
N ILE A 194 18.53 -2.84 -20.62
CA ILE A 194 19.74 -2.11 -21.05
C ILE A 194 19.54 -1.57 -22.47
N GLU A 195 19.05 -2.38 -23.41
CA GLU A 195 18.75 -1.98 -24.79
C GLU A 195 17.68 -0.90 -24.86
N ARG A 196 16.55 -1.07 -24.15
CA ARG A 196 15.51 -0.05 -24.07
C ARG A 196 16.04 1.26 -23.49
N PHE A 197 16.93 1.18 -22.52
CA PHE A 197 17.63 2.34 -21.98
C PHE A 197 18.53 3.00 -23.05
N PHE A 198 19.35 2.21 -23.76
CA PHE A 198 20.17 2.73 -24.86
C PHE A 198 19.30 3.40 -25.93
N HIS A 199 18.20 2.78 -26.35
CA HIS A 199 17.25 3.36 -27.30
C HIS A 199 16.67 4.69 -26.83
N ASN A 200 16.20 4.78 -25.57
CA ASN A 200 15.68 6.02 -25.01
C ASN A 200 16.75 7.13 -24.96
N VAL A 201 18.01 6.77 -24.70
CA VAL A 201 19.13 7.72 -24.68
C VAL A 201 19.50 8.15 -26.10
N THR A 202 19.60 7.22 -27.06
CA THR A 202 19.90 7.53 -28.47
C THR A 202 18.81 8.36 -29.12
N ASP A 203 17.53 8.12 -28.82
CA ASP A 203 16.42 8.94 -29.33
C ASP A 203 16.53 10.40 -28.85
N ILE A 204 16.99 10.61 -27.61
CA ILE A 204 17.23 11.96 -27.07
C ILE A 204 18.43 12.60 -27.77
N PHE A 205 19.52 11.87 -27.96
CA PHE A 205 20.70 12.38 -28.68
C PHE A 205 20.39 12.69 -30.15
N GLN A 206 19.58 11.88 -30.83
CA GLN A 206 19.13 12.13 -32.20
C GLN A 206 18.19 13.35 -32.27
N LYS A 207 17.25 13.49 -31.33
CA LYS A 207 16.41 14.69 -31.22
C LYS A 207 17.20 15.95 -30.87
N GLN A 208 18.22 15.86 -30.01
CA GLN A 208 19.15 16.96 -29.73
C GLN A 208 20.01 17.30 -30.94
N LYS A 209 20.50 16.31 -31.68
CA LYS A 209 21.28 16.53 -32.91
C LYS A 209 20.44 17.19 -33.99
N LYS A 210 19.15 16.83 -34.09
CA LYS A 210 18.18 17.50 -34.97
C LYS A 210 17.91 18.93 -34.52
N LEU A 211 17.63 19.16 -33.23
CA LEU A 211 17.45 20.51 -32.67
C LEU A 211 18.70 21.40 -32.82
N MET A 212 19.91 20.84 -32.65
CA MET A 212 21.17 21.57 -32.87
C MET A 212 21.49 21.80 -34.35
N ALA A 213 21.01 20.93 -35.25
CA ALA A 213 21.07 21.20 -36.69
C ALA A 213 20.12 22.34 -37.06
N ASP A 214 18.89 22.31 -36.53
CA ASP A 214 17.87 23.36 -36.72
C ASP A 214 18.29 24.71 -36.09
N LEU A 215 19.07 24.68 -35.00
CA LEU A 215 19.65 25.88 -34.36
C LEU A 215 20.92 26.38 -35.05
N LYS A 216 21.70 25.51 -35.70
CA LYS A 216 22.87 25.92 -36.50
C LYS A 216 22.49 26.64 -37.80
N GLU A 217 21.25 26.50 -38.27
CA GLU A 217 20.69 27.33 -39.35
C GLU A 217 20.31 28.75 -38.88
N LYS A 218 20.37 29.04 -37.58
CA LYS A 218 20.17 30.39 -37.02
C LYS A 218 21.40 30.79 -36.22
N ASP A 219 22.34 31.46 -36.88
CA ASP A 219 23.60 31.96 -36.32
C ASP A 219 23.42 32.67 -34.99
N VAL A 220 23.69 31.97 -33.88
CA VAL A 220 24.02 32.59 -32.60
C VAL A 220 25.20 31.82 -31.99
N VAL A 221 26.35 32.48 -32.01
CA VAL A 221 27.57 32.10 -31.28
C VAL A 221 27.26 32.11 -29.78
N ILE A 222 27.55 31.03 -29.07
CA ILE A 222 27.62 31.05 -27.60
C ILE A 222 29.01 30.59 -27.17
N GLN A 223 29.77 31.54 -26.62
CA GLN A 223 30.99 31.33 -25.85
C GLN A 223 30.66 30.75 -24.47
N ASN A 224 31.54 29.87 -24.00
CA ASN A 224 31.77 29.41 -22.62
C ASN A 224 30.67 29.68 -21.59
N ASP A 225 29.97 28.62 -21.18
CA ASP A 225 29.48 28.54 -19.81
C ASP A 225 29.27 27.09 -19.36
N VAL A 226 29.46 26.87 -18.06
CA VAL A 226 29.20 25.60 -17.36
C VAL A 226 27.85 25.05 -17.82
N ARG A 227 27.85 23.86 -18.44
CA ARG A 227 26.66 23.26 -19.03
C ARG A 227 25.63 22.92 -17.95
N VAL A 228 24.72 23.85 -17.67
CA VAL A 228 23.53 23.60 -16.83
C VAL A 228 22.65 22.62 -17.60
N LEU A 229 22.52 21.39 -17.09
CA LEU A 229 21.64 20.39 -17.65
C LEU A 229 20.21 20.94 -17.67
N SER A 230 19.55 20.87 -18.82
CA SER A 230 18.13 21.22 -18.94
C SER A 230 17.28 20.38 -17.99
N SER A 231 16.07 20.83 -17.63
CA SER A 231 15.17 20.09 -16.73
C SER A 231 14.90 18.64 -17.21
N LYS A 232 14.92 18.40 -18.53
CA LYS A 232 14.80 17.06 -19.12
C LYS A 232 16.07 16.22 -18.90
N GLU A 233 17.26 16.81 -19.03
CA GLU A 233 18.54 16.14 -18.78
C GLU A 233 18.77 15.88 -17.28
N LEU A 234 18.35 16.79 -16.40
CA LEU A 234 18.34 16.55 -14.94
C LEU A 234 17.39 15.42 -14.56
N THR A 235 16.20 15.39 -15.15
CA THR A 235 15.25 14.28 -14.95
C THR A 235 15.87 12.96 -15.42
N LEU A 236 16.55 12.95 -16.57
CA LEU A 236 17.24 11.77 -17.10
C LEU A 236 18.42 11.34 -16.21
N ALA A 237 19.22 12.27 -15.71
CA ALA A 237 20.33 12.01 -14.78
C ALA A 237 19.83 11.45 -13.44
N CYS A 238 18.71 11.95 -12.93
CA CYS A 238 18.03 11.39 -11.77
C CYS A 238 17.51 9.97 -12.04
N ASN A 239 16.94 9.72 -13.21
CA ASN A 239 16.50 8.39 -13.64
C ASN A 239 17.68 7.41 -13.78
N LEU A 240 18.80 7.88 -14.34
CA LEU A 240 20.07 7.14 -14.47
C LEU A 240 20.63 6.73 -13.10
N ARG A 241 20.71 7.68 -12.17
CA ARG A 241 21.17 7.41 -10.80
C ARG A 241 20.23 6.42 -10.10
N SER A 242 18.92 6.61 -10.22
CA SER A 242 17.91 5.70 -9.66
C SER A 242 18.02 4.27 -10.21
N LEU A 243 18.22 4.12 -11.52
CA LEU A 243 18.41 2.82 -12.17
C LEU A 243 19.72 2.16 -11.75
N THR A 244 20.82 2.91 -11.71
CA THR A 244 22.14 2.40 -11.31
C THR A 244 22.14 1.97 -9.84
N ASP A 245 21.52 2.76 -8.97
CA ASP A 245 21.34 2.42 -7.56
C ASP A 245 20.38 1.23 -7.37
N SER A 246 19.34 1.12 -8.21
CA SER A 246 18.45 -0.04 -8.24
C SER A 246 19.23 -1.30 -8.62
N PHE A 247 19.99 -1.29 -9.71
CA PHE A 247 20.83 -2.40 -10.16
C PHE A 247 21.88 -2.78 -9.13
N ARG A 248 22.65 -1.81 -8.63
CA ARG A 248 23.69 -2.04 -7.61
C ARG A 248 23.09 -2.58 -6.32
N SER A 249 21.93 -2.07 -5.90
CA SER A 249 21.25 -2.55 -4.69
C SER A 249 20.59 -3.91 -4.88
N GLN A 250 20.13 -4.26 -6.09
CA GLN A 250 19.59 -5.58 -6.43
C GLN A 250 20.71 -6.61 -6.53
N ALA A 251 21.80 -6.31 -7.23
CA ALA A 251 22.97 -7.20 -7.35
C ALA A 251 23.62 -7.47 -5.97
N ASN A 252 23.81 -6.42 -5.15
CA ASN A 252 24.34 -6.58 -3.79
C ASN A 252 23.37 -7.32 -2.85
N ARG A 253 22.04 -7.13 -3.00
CA ARG A 253 21.04 -7.91 -2.23
C ARG A 253 21.03 -9.37 -2.67
N TYR A 254 21.09 -9.63 -3.97
CA TYR A 254 21.16 -10.97 -4.56
C TYR A 254 22.38 -11.73 -4.04
N GLN A 255 23.56 -11.09 -4.00
CA GLN A 255 24.77 -11.69 -3.41
C GLN A 255 24.69 -11.89 -1.89
N LYS A 256 24.17 -10.92 -1.12
CA LYS A 256 24.12 -11.00 0.36
C LYS A 256 23.04 -11.94 0.89
N GLN A 257 21.89 -12.06 0.21
CA GLN A 257 20.76 -12.89 0.66
C GLN A 257 20.82 -14.34 0.13
N GLN A 258 21.67 -14.61 -0.87
CA GLN A 258 21.75 -15.92 -1.52
C GLN A 258 22.09 -17.07 -0.56
N HIS A 259 22.76 -16.83 0.57
CA HIS A 259 23.23 -17.90 1.46
C HIS A 259 22.26 -18.24 2.61
N LEU A 260 21.39 -17.31 3.03
CA LEU A 260 20.58 -17.44 4.25
C LEU A 260 19.12 -17.88 4.03
N ILE A 261 18.56 -17.68 2.82
CA ILE A 261 17.11 -17.85 2.56
C ILE A 261 16.81 -19.01 1.59
N ARG A 262 17.79 -19.89 1.31
CA ARG A 262 17.65 -20.92 0.26
C ARG A 262 16.59 -21.98 0.55
N THR A 263 16.37 -22.38 1.80
CA THR A 263 15.52 -23.56 2.08
C THR A 263 14.03 -23.21 2.05
N GLU A 264 13.63 -22.15 2.76
CA GLU A 264 12.23 -21.72 2.84
C GLU A 264 11.71 -21.19 1.50
N GLN A 265 12.50 -20.36 0.79
CA GLN A 265 12.08 -19.89 -0.53
C GLN A 265 12.01 -21.03 -1.56
N LYS A 266 12.88 -22.04 -1.49
CA LYS A 266 12.77 -23.22 -2.38
C LYS A 266 11.46 -23.96 -2.13
N LYS A 267 11.07 -24.12 -0.85
CA LYS A 267 9.80 -24.70 -0.43
C LYS A 267 8.61 -23.90 -0.98
N TYR A 268 8.58 -22.58 -0.80
CA TYR A 268 7.50 -21.73 -1.35
C TYR A 268 7.39 -21.81 -2.87
N HIS A 269 8.51 -21.84 -3.61
CA HIS A 269 8.46 -22.05 -5.06
C HIS A 269 7.83 -23.40 -5.46
N GLN A 270 8.05 -24.47 -4.69
CA GLN A 270 7.46 -25.78 -4.97
C GLN A 270 5.96 -25.76 -4.67
N LEU A 271 5.55 -25.21 -3.52
CA LEU A 271 4.15 -25.08 -3.13
C LEU A 271 3.35 -24.25 -4.14
N LEU A 272 3.86 -23.09 -4.54
CA LEU A 272 3.20 -22.24 -5.54
C LEU A 272 3.09 -22.94 -6.90
N LYS A 273 4.07 -23.76 -7.29
CA LYS A 273 3.96 -24.59 -8.50
C LYS A 273 2.85 -25.63 -8.34
N GLN A 274 2.76 -26.32 -7.21
CA GLN A 274 1.70 -27.30 -6.96
C GLN A 274 0.32 -26.64 -7.03
N LEU A 275 0.12 -25.52 -6.33
CA LEU A 275 -1.12 -24.74 -6.36
C LEU A 275 -1.47 -24.25 -7.77
N LYS A 276 -0.49 -23.87 -8.60
CA LYS A 276 -0.72 -23.45 -9.99
C LYS A 276 -1.22 -24.60 -10.88
N HIS A 277 -0.76 -25.83 -10.65
CA HIS A 277 -1.17 -27.00 -11.46
C HIS A 277 -2.51 -27.57 -11.01
N ASP A 278 -2.98 -27.21 -9.83
CA ASP A 278 -4.29 -27.62 -9.32
C ASP A 278 -5.41 -26.94 -10.11
N LYS A 279 -6.05 -27.72 -10.98
CA LYS A 279 -7.18 -27.25 -11.80
C LYS A 279 -8.50 -27.24 -11.02
N SER A 280 -8.58 -27.81 -9.83
CA SER A 280 -9.82 -27.80 -9.04
C SER A 280 -10.12 -26.42 -8.45
N ILE A 281 -9.10 -25.59 -8.28
CA ILE A 281 -9.21 -24.29 -7.60
C ILE A 281 -8.91 -23.10 -8.53
N ILE A 282 -9.33 -21.93 -8.05
CA ILE A 282 -8.94 -20.60 -8.53
C ILE A 282 -8.35 -19.83 -7.36
N VAL A 283 -7.11 -19.38 -7.52
CA VAL A 283 -6.44 -18.48 -6.56
C VAL A 283 -6.48 -17.07 -7.14
N THR A 284 -7.08 -16.14 -6.41
CA THR A 284 -7.27 -14.75 -6.87
C THR A 284 -7.21 -13.74 -5.72
N ARG A 285 -7.24 -12.46 -6.05
CA ARG A 285 -7.36 -11.36 -5.08
C ARG A 285 -8.84 -11.07 -4.78
N PRO A 286 -9.18 -10.60 -3.57
CA PRO A 286 -10.52 -10.12 -3.28
C PRO A 286 -10.84 -8.83 -4.06
N ASP A 287 -12.13 -8.53 -4.19
CA ASP A 287 -12.64 -7.30 -4.79
C ASP A 287 -12.22 -6.02 -4.04
N LYS A 288 -12.15 -6.11 -2.71
CA LYS A 288 -11.77 -5.01 -1.81
C LYS A 288 -10.68 -5.49 -0.84
N GLY A 289 -9.75 -4.60 -0.52
CA GLY A 289 -8.62 -4.90 0.37
C GLY A 289 -7.48 -5.66 -0.32
N ARG A 290 -6.51 -6.10 0.48
CA ARG A 290 -5.39 -6.93 0.05
C ARG A 290 -5.51 -8.31 0.69
N GLY A 291 -5.15 -9.35 -0.04
CA GLY A 291 -5.16 -10.72 0.45
C GLY A 291 -5.34 -11.73 -0.66
N ILE A 292 -5.57 -12.98 -0.27
CA ILE A 292 -5.71 -14.11 -1.20
C ILE A 292 -7.03 -14.82 -0.92
N VAL A 293 -7.76 -15.15 -1.98
CA VAL A 293 -9.00 -15.91 -1.93
C VAL A 293 -8.84 -17.15 -2.78
N LEU A 294 -9.20 -18.31 -2.23
CA LEU A 294 -9.30 -19.56 -2.97
C LEU A 294 -10.76 -19.93 -3.16
N LEU A 295 -11.12 -20.32 -4.37
CA LEU A 295 -12.48 -20.72 -4.76
C LEU A 295 -12.42 -22.04 -5.51
N ASP A 296 -13.46 -22.85 -5.42
CA ASP A 296 -13.63 -23.99 -6.34
C ASP A 296 -13.85 -23.46 -7.77
N ARG A 297 -13.15 -24.05 -8.73
CA ARG A 297 -13.20 -23.62 -10.13
C ARG A 297 -14.60 -23.75 -10.71
N ASN A 298 -15.32 -24.81 -10.38
CA ASN A 298 -16.66 -25.04 -10.89
C ASN A 298 -17.67 -24.01 -10.36
N ASP A 299 -17.62 -23.68 -9.07
CA ASP A 299 -18.42 -22.61 -8.47
C ASP A 299 -18.11 -21.26 -9.12
N TYR A 300 -16.82 -20.95 -9.29
CA TYR A 300 -16.39 -19.72 -9.95
C TYR A 300 -16.94 -19.60 -11.39
N ILE A 301 -16.81 -20.66 -12.19
CA ILE A 301 -17.32 -20.69 -13.57
C ILE A 301 -18.85 -20.57 -13.58
N SER A 302 -19.54 -21.27 -12.69
CA SER A 302 -21.00 -21.19 -12.56
C SER A 302 -21.46 -19.75 -12.25
N LYS A 303 -20.87 -19.10 -11.25
CA LYS A 303 -21.16 -17.71 -10.88
C LYS A 303 -20.90 -16.73 -12.03
N MET A 304 -19.81 -16.91 -12.78
CA MET A 304 -19.53 -16.08 -13.96
C MET A 304 -20.53 -16.33 -15.09
N ASN A 305 -20.91 -17.58 -15.35
CA ASN A 305 -21.91 -17.91 -16.36
C ASN A 305 -23.29 -17.35 -16.00
N ALA A 306 -23.66 -17.32 -14.72
CA ALA A 306 -24.90 -16.68 -14.25
C ALA A 306 -24.94 -15.16 -14.51
N ILE A 307 -23.77 -14.50 -14.53
CA ILE A 307 -23.67 -13.09 -14.96
C ILE A 307 -23.81 -12.99 -16.49
N LEU A 308 -23.17 -13.90 -17.22
CA LEU A 308 -23.18 -13.92 -18.69
C LEU A 308 -24.48 -14.40 -19.31
N SER A 309 -25.38 -15.02 -18.54
CA SER A 309 -26.70 -15.43 -19.00
C SER A 309 -27.67 -14.25 -19.17
N ASP A 310 -27.32 -13.05 -18.72
CA ASP A 310 -28.11 -11.85 -18.99
C ASP A 310 -28.04 -11.47 -20.48
N THR A 311 -29.05 -11.89 -21.23
CA THR A 311 -29.16 -11.68 -22.69
C THR A 311 -29.41 -10.22 -23.08
N THR A 312 -29.79 -9.37 -22.12
CA THR A 312 -29.93 -7.92 -22.35
C THR A 312 -28.57 -7.25 -22.48
N LYS A 313 -27.55 -7.78 -21.78
CA LYS A 313 -26.20 -7.22 -21.73
C LYS A 313 -25.19 -7.99 -22.57
N PHE A 314 -25.36 -9.30 -22.72
CA PHE A 314 -24.38 -10.16 -23.38
C PHE A 314 -24.99 -11.04 -24.47
N SER A 315 -24.16 -11.40 -25.46
CA SER A 315 -24.48 -12.47 -26.41
C SER A 315 -23.27 -13.32 -26.69
N SER A 316 -23.44 -14.66 -26.64
CA SER A 316 -22.40 -15.60 -27.04
C SER A 316 -22.19 -15.55 -28.55
N ARG A 317 -20.94 -15.68 -28.98
CA ARG A 317 -20.55 -15.87 -30.38
C ARG A 317 -19.76 -17.16 -30.56
N PHE A 318 -19.80 -17.70 -31.77
CA PHE A 318 -19.01 -18.87 -32.16
C PHE A 318 -17.65 -18.47 -32.76
N ASP A 319 -17.65 -17.42 -33.60
CA ASP A 319 -16.48 -16.88 -34.29
C ASP A 319 -15.79 -15.76 -33.50
N ASP A 320 -14.49 -15.57 -33.75
CA ASP A 320 -13.72 -14.44 -33.20
C ASP A 320 -13.79 -13.23 -34.15
N PRO A 321 -14.52 -12.14 -33.79
CA PRO A 321 -14.69 -10.99 -34.66
C PRO A 321 -13.51 -10.01 -34.62
N THR A 322 -12.41 -10.32 -33.90
CA THR A 322 -11.30 -9.39 -33.65
C THR A 322 -10.76 -8.77 -34.94
N ILE A 323 -10.39 -9.59 -35.92
CA ILE A 323 -9.80 -9.12 -37.18
C ILE A 323 -10.82 -8.31 -37.99
N GLN A 324 -12.09 -8.74 -37.99
CA GLN A 324 -13.15 -8.05 -38.73
C GLN A 324 -13.40 -6.64 -38.15
N ARG A 325 -13.52 -6.52 -36.83
CA ARG A 325 -13.72 -5.24 -36.14
C ARG A 325 -12.50 -4.33 -36.26
N GLU A 326 -11.30 -4.88 -36.15
CA GLU A 326 -10.05 -4.16 -36.38
C GLU A 326 -10.00 -3.51 -37.77
N ARG A 327 -10.37 -4.28 -38.82
CA ARG A 327 -10.44 -3.77 -40.20
C ARG A 327 -11.49 -2.67 -40.35
N ARG A 328 -12.70 -2.86 -39.80
CA ARG A 328 -13.78 -1.86 -39.87
C ARG A 328 -13.37 -0.54 -39.23
N LEU A 329 -12.81 -0.59 -38.03
CA LEU A 329 -12.33 0.61 -37.33
C LEU A 329 -11.21 1.29 -38.13
N THR A 330 -10.23 0.51 -38.60
CA THR A 330 -9.10 1.05 -39.37
C THR A 330 -9.56 1.73 -40.66
N THR A 331 -10.53 1.17 -41.37
CA THR A 331 -11.12 1.79 -42.58
C THR A 331 -11.77 3.13 -42.25
N LEU A 332 -12.55 3.21 -41.17
CA LEU A 332 -13.17 4.47 -40.72
C LEU A 332 -12.10 5.51 -40.38
N LEU A 333 -11.10 5.14 -39.59
CA LEU A 333 -10.01 6.04 -39.20
C LEU A 333 -9.22 6.56 -40.42
N ARG A 334 -8.92 5.70 -41.39
CA ARG A 334 -8.22 6.12 -42.62
C ARG A 334 -9.04 7.12 -43.43
N ARG A 335 -10.35 6.90 -43.56
CA ARG A 335 -11.24 7.82 -44.26
C ARG A 335 -11.27 9.18 -43.56
N LEU A 336 -11.52 9.20 -42.25
CA LEU A 336 -11.53 10.43 -41.45
C LEU A 336 -10.20 11.21 -41.53
N LYS A 337 -9.07 10.50 -41.57
CA LYS A 337 -7.75 11.10 -41.74
C LYS A 337 -7.59 11.73 -43.13
N LYS A 338 -7.98 11.00 -44.19
CA LYS A 338 -7.93 11.48 -45.58
C LYS A 338 -8.77 12.74 -45.77
N ASP A 339 -9.93 12.79 -45.13
CA ASP A 339 -10.88 13.90 -45.22
C ASP A 339 -10.51 15.08 -44.29
N GLY A 340 -9.39 14.98 -43.54
CA GLY A 340 -8.91 16.03 -42.64
C GLY A 340 -9.70 16.19 -41.35
N HIS A 341 -10.60 15.25 -41.03
CA HIS A 341 -11.42 15.30 -39.81
C HIS A 341 -10.66 14.91 -38.54
N ILE A 342 -9.55 14.17 -38.66
CA ILE A 342 -8.69 13.78 -37.53
C ILE A 342 -7.21 14.03 -37.85
N THR A 343 -6.42 14.29 -36.81
CA THR A 343 -4.96 14.49 -36.92
C THR A 343 -4.21 13.17 -37.08
N GLU A 344 -2.94 13.25 -37.52
CA GLU A 344 -2.02 12.10 -37.54
C GLU A 344 -1.88 11.48 -36.15
N GLU A 345 -1.73 12.31 -35.11
CA GLU A 345 -1.61 11.85 -33.72
C GLU A 345 -2.85 11.09 -33.24
N PHE A 346 -4.06 11.60 -33.57
CA PHE A 346 -5.31 10.89 -33.27
C PHE A 346 -5.30 9.52 -33.95
N TYR A 347 -4.95 9.47 -35.23
CA TYR A 347 -4.93 8.24 -36.00
C TYR A 347 -3.96 7.22 -35.41
N ASP A 348 -2.71 7.61 -35.14
CA ASP A 348 -1.68 6.72 -34.60
C ASP A 348 -2.02 6.18 -33.21
N MET A 349 -2.66 7.00 -32.37
CA MET A 349 -3.11 6.57 -31.05
C MET A 349 -4.36 5.69 -31.10
N ALA A 350 -5.30 5.97 -32.01
CA ALA A 350 -6.56 5.25 -32.11
C ALA A 350 -6.43 3.93 -32.89
N ARG A 351 -5.48 3.86 -33.83
CA ARG A 351 -5.38 2.73 -34.76
C ARG A 351 -4.90 1.46 -34.03
N PRO A 352 -5.66 0.36 -34.11
CA PRO A 352 -5.22 -0.93 -33.58
C PRO A 352 -4.06 -1.55 -34.35
N THR A 353 -3.23 -2.33 -33.65
CA THR A 353 -2.17 -3.17 -34.23
C THR A 353 -2.07 -4.50 -33.49
N GLY A 354 -2.44 -5.60 -34.15
CA GLY A 354 -2.31 -6.95 -33.58
C GLY A 354 -3.23 -7.19 -32.38
N SER A 355 -4.53 -6.91 -32.56
CA SER A 355 -5.50 -6.95 -31.47
C SER A 355 -5.79 -8.36 -30.98
N ASN A 356 -6.21 -8.47 -29.72
CA ASN A 356 -6.74 -9.69 -29.12
C ASN A 356 -8.13 -9.43 -28.53
N PRO A 357 -8.99 -10.46 -28.38
CA PRO A 357 -10.22 -10.32 -27.62
C PRO A 357 -9.90 -9.96 -26.15
N GLY A 358 -10.78 -9.19 -25.52
CA GLY A 358 -10.64 -8.88 -24.11
C GLY A 358 -10.73 -10.15 -23.24
N ARG A 359 -10.26 -10.10 -21.99
CA ARG A 359 -10.35 -11.26 -21.08
C ARG A 359 -11.19 -10.93 -19.86
N LEU A 360 -12.30 -11.64 -19.68
CA LEU A 360 -13.17 -11.46 -18.53
C LEU A 360 -12.70 -12.31 -17.35
N TYR A 361 -12.68 -11.72 -16.15
CA TYR A 361 -12.48 -12.44 -14.90
C TYR A 361 -13.30 -11.82 -13.77
N GLY A 362 -13.73 -12.64 -12.82
CA GLY A 362 -14.43 -12.23 -11.61
C GLY A 362 -13.51 -12.04 -10.40
N LEU A 363 -13.75 -10.98 -9.61
CA LEU A 363 -13.15 -10.76 -8.29
C LEU A 363 -14.16 -11.04 -7.17
N PRO A 364 -13.86 -11.90 -6.19
CA PRO A 364 -14.79 -12.25 -5.12
C PRO A 364 -15.05 -11.09 -4.16
N LYS A 365 -16.33 -10.75 -3.96
CA LYS A 365 -16.79 -9.79 -2.96
C LYS A 365 -16.93 -10.47 -1.59
N THR A 366 -15.80 -10.79 -0.95
CA THR A 366 -15.76 -11.57 0.33
C THR A 366 -16.43 -10.92 1.55
N HIS A 367 -17.01 -9.73 1.39
CA HIS A 367 -17.73 -8.97 2.43
C HIS A 367 -19.25 -9.04 2.23
N LYS A 368 -19.72 -9.78 1.23
CA LYS A 368 -21.15 -10.02 0.96
C LYS A 368 -21.46 -11.49 1.13
N THR A 369 -22.70 -11.79 1.53
CA THR A 369 -23.26 -13.15 1.55
C THR A 369 -23.12 -13.80 0.17
N ASP A 370 -22.89 -15.11 0.14
CA ASP A 370 -22.67 -15.94 -1.07
C ASP A 370 -21.44 -15.60 -1.93
N VAL A 371 -20.67 -14.57 -1.52
CA VAL A 371 -19.43 -14.13 -2.16
C VAL A 371 -19.61 -13.95 -3.68
N PRO A 372 -20.51 -13.05 -4.13
CA PRO A 372 -20.70 -12.78 -5.54
C PRO A 372 -19.42 -12.25 -6.19
N LEU A 373 -19.26 -12.50 -7.48
CA LEU A 373 -18.11 -12.05 -8.26
C LEU A 373 -18.37 -10.67 -8.87
N ARG A 374 -17.38 -9.77 -8.83
CA ARG A 374 -17.34 -8.55 -9.65
C ARG A 374 -16.68 -8.88 -11.00
N PRO A 375 -17.41 -8.82 -12.13
CA PRO A 375 -16.81 -9.03 -13.43
C PRO A 375 -15.91 -7.84 -13.79
N VAL A 376 -14.69 -8.13 -14.24
CA VAL A 376 -13.71 -7.14 -14.73
C VAL A 376 -13.20 -7.60 -16.08
N LEU A 377 -13.19 -6.69 -17.04
CA LEU A 377 -12.71 -6.94 -18.39
C LEU A 377 -11.28 -6.40 -18.55
N SER A 378 -10.34 -7.29 -18.85
CA SER A 378 -9.03 -6.87 -19.34
C SER A 378 -9.14 -6.42 -20.79
N SER A 379 -9.19 -5.10 -21.00
CA SER A 379 -9.31 -4.44 -22.31
C SER A 379 -7.95 -4.13 -22.96
N ILE A 380 -6.84 -4.37 -22.25
CA ILE A 380 -5.51 -4.04 -22.77
C ILE A 380 -5.22 -4.94 -23.97
N GLY A 381 -4.90 -4.32 -25.10
CA GLY A 381 -4.63 -5.03 -26.36
C GLY A 381 -5.87 -5.35 -27.19
N THR A 382 -7.07 -4.88 -26.81
CA THR A 382 -8.24 -4.95 -27.68
C THR A 382 -8.20 -3.90 -28.78
N TYR A 383 -8.89 -4.16 -29.89
CA TYR A 383 -8.85 -3.31 -31.07
C TYR A 383 -9.37 -1.88 -30.83
N ASN A 384 -10.25 -1.70 -29.84
CA ASN A 384 -10.87 -0.43 -29.50
C ASN A 384 -10.21 0.29 -28.30
N TYR A 385 -9.17 -0.30 -27.69
CA TYR A 385 -8.52 0.26 -26.51
C TYR A 385 -7.84 1.61 -26.78
N GLY A 386 -7.12 1.73 -27.90
CA GLY A 386 -6.46 2.96 -28.34
C GLY A 386 -7.48 4.08 -28.59
N LEU A 387 -8.53 3.77 -29.37
CA LEU A 387 -9.64 4.68 -29.64
C LEU A 387 -10.27 5.20 -28.33
N GLY A 388 -10.56 4.33 -27.38
CA GLY A 388 -11.15 4.73 -26.09
C GLY A 388 -10.27 5.72 -25.30
N LYS A 389 -8.94 5.64 -25.41
CA LYS A 389 -8.03 6.62 -24.79
C LYS A 389 -8.09 7.98 -25.47
N VAL A 390 -8.07 7.99 -26.80
CA VAL A 390 -8.10 9.24 -27.57
C VAL A 390 -9.43 9.97 -27.37
N LEU A 391 -10.55 9.24 -27.46
CA LEU A 391 -11.88 9.79 -27.20
C LEU A 391 -11.99 10.32 -25.77
N LYS A 392 -11.44 9.61 -24.78
CA LYS A 392 -11.39 10.12 -23.41
C LYS A 392 -10.66 11.46 -23.35
N GLN A 393 -9.49 11.60 -23.96
CA GLN A 393 -8.72 12.85 -23.93
C GLN A 393 -9.51 14.00 -24.58
N MET A 394 -10.15 13.73 -25.72
CA MET A 394 -10.98 14.71 -26.43
C MET A 394 -12.21 15.15 -25.61
N LEU A 395 -12.87 14.20 -24.93
CA LEU A 395 -14.13 14.45 -24.21
C LEU A 395 -13.93 14.90 -22.74
N SER A 396 -12.71 14.88 -22.22
CA SER A 396 -12.45 15.16 -20.80
C SER A 396 -12.82 16.58 -20.36
N ASN A 397 -12.85 17.53 -21.29
CA ASN A 397 -13.12 18.95 -21.01
C ASN A 397 -14.57 19.35 -21.32
N THR A 398 -15.42 18.40 -21.72
CA THR A 398 -16.73 18.72 -22.29
C THR A 398 -17.77 19.05 -21.22
N ILE A 399 -17.60 18.69 -19.94
CA ILE A 399 -18.65 18.91 -18.93
C ILE A 399 -18.14 19.53 -17.61
N GLN A 400 -18.96 20.41 -17.03
CA GLN A 400 -18.70 21.15 -15.79
C GLN A 400 -19.01 20.31 -14.53
N ASN A 401 -18.20 20.52 -13.49
CA ASN A 401 -18.03 19.59 -12.35
C ASN A 401 -18.55 20.15 -11.01
N GLU A 402 -19.74 20.76 -10.94
CA GLU A 402 -20.19 21.39 -9.68
C GLU A 402 -20.55 20.39 -8.57
N ALA A 403 -21.18 19.27 -8.93
CA ALA A 403 -21.59 18.22 -8.00
C ALA A 403 -20.49 17.18 -7.70
N LEU A 404 -19.39 17.19 -8.45
CA LEU A 404 -18.31 16.20 -8.36
C LEU A 404 -17.29 16.60 -7.30
N ILE A 405 -16.85 15.64 -6.49
CA ILE A 405 -15.65 15.77 -5.65
C ILE A 405 -14.51 14.96 -6.28
N LYS A 406 -13.32 15.57 -6.34
CA LYS A 406 -12.17 14.97 -7.06
C LYS A 406 -11.54 13.80 -6.30
N ASP A 407 -11.38 13.95 -4.99
CA ASP A 407 -10.73 12.99 -4.11
C ASP A 407 -11.05 13.31 -2.65
N SER A 408 -10.60 12.43 -1.76
CA SER A 408 -10.80 12.56 -0.32
C SER A 408 -10.16 13.81 0.29
N PHE A 409 -9.09 14.36 -0.31
CA PHE A 409 -8.44 15.56 0.20
C PHE A 409 -9.26 16.79 -0.14
N ALA A 410 -9.81 16.86 -1.36
CA ALA A 410 -10.77 17.88 -1.75
C ALA A 410 -12.01 17.81 -0.84
N PHE A 411 -12.52 16.60 -0.57
CA PHE A 411 -13.63 16.40 0.34
C PHE A 411 -13.35 16.93 1.74
N VAL A 412 -12.21 16.58 2.35
CA VAL A 412 -11.82 17.09 3.69
C VAL A 412 -11.66 18.61 3.70
N LYS A 413 -11.17 19.20 2.60
CA LYS A 413 -11.07 20.66 2.46
C LYS A 413 -12.46 21.31 2.44
N GLU A 414 -13.41 20.75 1.69
CA GLU A 414 -14.79 21.22 1.67
C GLU A 414 -15.50 20.99 3.00
N LEU A 415 -15.27 19.86 3.67
CA LEU A 415 -15.87 19.52 4.97
C LEU A 415 -15.62 20.61 6.02
N LYS A 416 -14.45 21.27 5.98
CA LYS A 416 -14.11 22.38 6.89
C LYS A 416 -15.00 23.61 6.71
N SER A 417 -15.52 23.87 5.50
CA SER A 417 -16.46 24.98 5.27
C SER A 417 -17.90 24.64 5.64
N LEU A 418 -18.21 23.36 5.88
CA LEU A 418 -19.55 22.88 6.23
C LEU A 418 -19.90 22.98 7.72
N SER A 419 -19.08 23.66 8.54
CA SER A 419 -19.30 23.81 9.99
C SER A 419 -20.67 24.39 10.36
N LYS A 420 -21.26 25.20 9.47
CA LYS A 420 -22.61 25.80 9.62
C LYS A 420 -23.76 24.80 9.50
N PHE A 421 -23.52 23.61 8.95
CA PHE A 421 -24.53 22.57 8.74
C PHE A 421 -24.40 21.43 9.76
N SER A 422 -23.85 21.74 10.94
CA SER A 422 -23.65 20.79 12.04
C SER A 422 -24.94 20.26 12.67
N GLN A 423 -26.11 20.75 12.25
CA GLN A 423 -27.43 20.23 12.63
C GLN A 423 -28.03 19.30 11.57
N CYS A 424 -27.50 19.27 10.33
CA CYS A 424 -28.00 18.39 9.27
C CYS A 424 -27.55 16.95 9.50
N LYS A 425 -28.38 15.98 9.10
CA LYS A 425 -28.07 14.55 9.13
C LYS A 425 -27.10 14.19 7.99
N MET A 426 -26.03 13.47 8.30
CA MET A 426 -25.11 12.96 7.28
C MET A 426 -25.65 11.65 6.69
N VAL A 427 -25.62 11.55 5.36
CA VAL A 427 -26.05 10.35 4.63
C VAL A 427 -25.07 10.10 3.48
N SER A 428 -24.75 8.83 3.24
CA SER A 428 -24.05 8.39 2.06
C SER A 428 -25.01 7.62 1.15
N PHE A 429 -25.11 8.00 -0.12
CA PHE A 429 -25.79 7.20 -1.13
C PHE A 429 -24.76 6.42 -1.97
N ASP A 430 -25.10 5.20 -2.37
CA ASP A 430 -24.31 4.34 -3.28
C ASP A 430 -25.17 3.93 -4.47
N ILE A 431 -24.61 3.97 -5.67
CA ILE A 431 -25.30 3.53 -6.90
C ILE A 431 -25.00 2.06 -7.18
N VAL A 432 -26.06 1.24 -7.20
CA VAL A 432 -25.93 -0.20 -7.37
C VAL A 432 -25.43 -0.55 -8.77
N SER A 433 -24.20 -1.08 -8.84
CA SER A 433 -23.58 -1.60 -10.07
C SER A 433 -23.53 -0.59 -11.22
N LEU A 434 -23.16 0.66 -10.91
CA LEU A 434 -23.13 1.82 -11.82
C LEU A 434 -22.70 1.47 -13.25
N TYR A 435 -21.46 1.02 -13.47
CA TYR A 435 -20.90 0.80 -14.80
C TYR A 435 -21.73 -0.15 -15.68
N THR A 436 -22.20 -1.26 -15.12
CA THR A 436 -22.97 -2.26 -15.86
C THR A 436 -24.40 -1.82 -16.16
N ASN A 437 -24.86 -0.70 -15.59
CA ASN A 437 -26.19 -0.16 -15.76
C ASN A 437 -26.18 1.20 -16.48
N ILE A 438 -25.03 1.70 -16.93
CA ILE A 438 -25.00 2.91 -17.77
C ILE A 438 -25.65 2.59 -19.13
N PRO A 439 -26.74 3.29 -19.51
CA PRO A 439 -27.39 3.09 -20.80
C PRO A 439 -26.53 3.68 -21.91
N LEU A 440 -25.86 2.83 -22.70
CA LEU A 440 -24.85 3.29 -23.66
C LEU A 440 -25.46 4.17 -24.76
N ALA A 441 -26.60 3.77 -25.32
CA ALA A 441 -27.23 4.50 -26.42
C ALA A 441 -27.64 5.92 -26.00
N GLU A 442 -28.25 6.06 -24.82
CA GLU A 442 -28.63 7.34 -24.22
C GLU A 442 -27.38 8.18 -23.91
N THR A 443 -26.36 7.58 -23.29
CA THR A 443 -25.12 8.29 -22.96
C THR A 443 -24.42 8.82 -24.21
N ILE A 444 -24.36 8.03 -25.28
CA ILE A 444 -23.80 8.47 -26.58
C ILE A 444 -24.61 9.65 -27.11
N GLN A 445 -25.94 9.59 -27.01
CA GLN A 445 -26.81 10.66 -27.47
C GLN A 445 -26.60 11.95 -26.65
N ILE A 446 -26.48 11.87 -25.33
CA ILE A 446 -26.12 13.01 -24.45
C ILE A 446 -24.79 13.65 -24.89
N ILE A 447 -23.79 12.82 -25.20
CA ILE A 447 -22.47 13.31 -25.68
C ILE A 447 -22.61 14.05 -27.01
N LEU A 448 -23.33 13.47 -27.97
CA LEU A 448 -23.53 14.09 -29.27
C LEU A 448 -24.31 15.40 -29.15
N ASP A 449 -25.35 15.44 -28.33
CA ASP A 449 -26.16 16.63 -28.15
C ASP A 449 -25.38 17.73 -27.44
N HIS A 450 -24.44 17.38 -26.56
CA HIS A 450 -23.54 18.37 -25.95
C HIS A 450 -22.49 18.89 -26.95
N LEU A 451 -21.83 18.01 -27.70
CA LEU A 451 -20.75 18.39 -28.63
C LEU A 451 -21.25 19.21 -29.82
N TYR A 452 -22.44 18.88 -30.33
CA TYR A 452 -22.99 19.47 -31.55
C TYR A 452 -24.16 20.42 -31.26
N LYS A 453 -24.31 20.88 -30.00
CA LYS A 453 -25.33 21.86 -29.62
C LYS A 453 -25.15 23.19 -30.34
N ASP A 454 -23.90 23.66 -30.38
CA ASP A 454 -23.52 24.94 -30.93
C ASP A 454 -23.25 24.84 -32.44
N ARG A 455 -23.44 25.94 -33.17
CA ARG A 455 -23.25 25.99 -34.63
C ARG A 455 -21.81 25.65 -35.06
N THR A 456 -20.84 25.85 -34.18
CA THR A 456 -19.42 25.51 -34.38
C THR A 456 -19.01 24.47 -33.34
N PRO A 457 -19.07 23.17 -33.65
CA PRO A 457 -18.70 22.13 -32.70
C PRO A 457 -17.21 22.23 -32.35
N PRO A 458 -16.81 21.78 -31.14
CA PRO A 458 -15.42 21.81 -30.69
C PRO A 458 -14.55 20.75 -31.41
N THR A 459 -15.10 20.02 -32.37
CA THR A 459 -14.44 18.96 -33.12
C THR A 459 -14.75 19.07 -34.61
N THR A 460 -13.77 18.72 -35.44
CA THR A 460 -13.88 18.62 -36.90
C THR A 460 -14.56 17.33 -37.36
N ILE A 461 -14.80 16.38 -36.45
CA ILE A 461 -15.41 15.08 -36.78
C ILE A 461 -16.93 15.28 -37.01
N PRO A 462 -17.51 14.75 -38.09
CA PRO A 462 -18.97 14.79 -38.30
C PRO A 462 -19.75 14.03 -37.23
N ARG A 463 -20.97 14.49 -36.91
CA ARG A 463 -21.82 13.92 -35.85
C ARG A 463 -22.04 12.41 -35.98
N ASP A 464 -22.34 11.93 -37.19
CA ASP A 464 -22.60 10.51 -37.44
C ASP A 464 -21.34 9.64 -37.33
N ASP A 465 -20.18 10.20 -37.65
CA ASP A 465 -18.91 9.50 -37.51
C ASP A 465 -18.44 9.50 -36.06
N MET A 466 -18.68 10.57 -35.31
CA MET A 466 -18.48 10.61 -33.87
C MET A 466 -19.32 9.54 -33.17
N LYS A 467 -20.60 9.41 -33.57
CA LYS A 467 -21.48 8.35 -33.07
C LYS A 467 -20.86 6.96 -33.30
N LYS A 468 -20.41 6.67 -34.54
CA LYS A 468 -19.76 5.39 -34.87
C LYS A 468 -18.48 5.15 -34.08
N LEU A 469 -17.65 6.18 -33.86
CA LEU A 469 -16.44 6.05 -33.05
C LEU A 469 -16.77 5.72 -31.59
N LEU A 470 -17.81 6.33 -31.02
CA LEU A 470 -18.30 6.03 -29.68
C LEU A 470 -18.87 4.60 -29.58
N GLU A 471 -19.64 4.16 -30.58
CA GLU A 471 -20.15 2.79 -30.68
C GLU A 471 -19.00 1.76 -30.76
N PHE A 472 -17.98 2.00 -31.60
CA PHE A 472 -16.79 1.14 -31.67
C PHE A 472 -16.02 1.06 -30.34
N ALA A 473 -15.96 2.18 -29.61
CA ALA A 473 -15.28 2.26 -28.32
C ALA A 473 -16.05 1.57 -27.17
N THR A 474 -17.34 1.26 -27.37
CA THR A 474 -18.24 0.80 -26.31
C THR A 474 -19.04 -0.46 -26.68
N GLN A 475 -20.08 -0.32 -27.50
CA GLN A 475 -21.06 -1.35 -27.85
C GLN A 475 -20.49 -2.50 -28.70
N ASP A 476 -19.44 -2.25 -29.48
CA ASP A 476 -18.81 -3.31 -30.30
C ASP A 476 -17.71 -4.09 -29.53
N SER A 477 -17.68 -4.05 -28.20
CA SER A 477 -16.66 -4.76 -27.43
C SER A 477 -16.95 -6.27 -27.30
N HIS A 478 -15.90 -7.09 -27.45
CA HIS A 478 -15.95 -8.53 -27.22
C HIS A 478 -14.82 -9.04 -26.34
N PHE A 479 -15.08 -10.19 -25.72
CA PHE A 479 -14.17 -10.81 -24.79
C PHE A 479 -14.30 -12.34 -24.74
N LEU A 480 -13.25 -12.96 -24.22
CA LEU A 480 -13.12 -14.38 -23.97
C LEU A 480 -13.37 -14.67 -22.49
N PHE A 481 -14.24 -15.66 -22.22
CA PHE A 481 -14.38 -16.28 -20.91
C PHE A 481 -14.50 -17.80 -21.07
N ASN A 482 -13.67 -18.54 -20.33
CA ASN A 482 -13.68 -20.01 -20.33
C ASN A 482 -13.70 -20.65 -21.74
N GLY A 483 -12.91 -20.11 -22.67
CA GLY A 483 -12.81 -20.60 -24.05
C GLY A 483 -13.97 -20.19 -24.97
N LYS A 484 -14.94 -19.40 -24.50
CA LYS A 484 -16.07 -18.90 -25.30
C LYS A 484 -16.00 -17.39 -25.49
N ILE A 485 -16.43 -16.92 -26.67
CA ILE A 485 -16.44 -15.50 -27.03
C ILE A 485 -17.83 -14.92 -26.77
N TYR A 486 -17.85 -13.72 -26.23
CA TYR A 486 -19.06 -12.96 -25.95
C TYR A 486 -18.93 -11.53 -26.48
N ASP A 487 -20.04 -11.00 -26.99
CA ASP A 487 -20.23 -9.57 -27.23
C ASP A 487 -20.91 -8.93 -26.03
N GLN A 488 -20.48 -7.71 -25.70
CA GLN A 488 -21.16 -6.84 -24.76
C GLN A 488 -22.07 -5.87 -25.52
N LYS A 489 -23.39 -6.00 -25.33
CA LYS A 489 -24.39 -5.16 -26.02
C LYS A 489 -24.65 -3.84 -25.31
N ASP A 490 -24.73 -3.88 -23.97
CA ASP A 490 -25.07 -2.72 -23.17
C ASP A 490 -24.34 -2.73 -21.81
N GLY A 491 -24.38 -1.59 -21.14
CA GLY A 491 -23.54 -1.30 -19.98
C GLY A 491 -22.08 -1.13 -20.38
N VAL A 492 -21.31 -0.44 -19.54
CA VAL A 492 -19.89 -0.25 -19.80
C VAL A 492 -19.08 -1.29 -19.04
N SER A 493 -18.15 -1.96 -19.72
CA SER A 493 -17.22 -2.88 -19.07
C SER A 493 -16.22 -2.13 -18.17
N MET A 494 -16.13 -2.63 -16.93
CA MET A 494 -15.07 -2.22 -16.00
C MET A 494 -13.72 -2.66 -16.57
N GLY A 495 -12.93 -1.68 -17.02
CA GLY A 495 -11.65 -1.90 -17.69
C GLY A 495 -11.50 -1.11 -18.99
N SER A 496 -12.59 -0.65 -19.60
CA SER A 496 -12.51 0.28 -20.73
C SER A 496 -11.94 1.64 -20.26
N PRO A 497 -10.97 2.25 -20.99
CA PRO A 497 -10.46 3.57 -20.67
C PRO A 497 -11.54 4.66 -20.62
N LEU A 498 -12.57 4.51 -21.44
CA LEU A 498 -13.65 5.48 -21.61
C LEU A 498 -14.74 5.33 -20.53
N ALA A 499 -14.80 4.19 -19.83
CA ALA A 499 -15.88 3.87 -18.90
C ALA A 499 -16.12 4.90 -17.79
N PRO A 500 -15.07 5.38 -17.07
CA PRO A 500 -15.27 6.37 -16.02
C PRO A 500 -15.87 7.67 -16.55
N LEU A 501 -15.50 8.06 -17.77
CA LEU A 501 -16.01 9.29 -18.37
C LEU A 501 -17.48 9.14 -18.78
N LEU A 502 -17.87 8.02 -19.38
CA LEU A 502 -19.28 7.78 -19.76
C LEU A 502 -20.21 7.77 -18.54
N ALA A 503 -19.77 7.09 -17.46
CA ALA A 503 -20.53 7.08 -16.21
C ALA A 503 -20.67 8.49 -15.62
N GLU A 504 -19.59 9.28 -15.66
CA GLU A 504 -19.63 10.66 -15.17
C GLU A 504 -20.57 11.54 -16.01
N ILE A 505 -20.48 11.49 -17.33
CA ILE A 505 -21.33 12.27 -18.25
C ILE A 505 -22.81 11.95 -18.01
N PHE A 506 -23.16 10.67 -17.92
CA PHE A 506 -24.54 10.23 -17.68
C PHE A 506 -25.06 10.72 -16.32
N LEU A 507 -24.28 10.55 -15.25
CA LEU A 507 -24.69 10.98 -13.91
C LEU A 507 -24.78 12.50 -13.78
N GLN A 508 -23.93 13.26 -14.47
CA GLN A 508 -24.01 14.72 -14.46
C GLN A 508 -25.28 15.23 -15.14
N ASP A 509 -25.69 14.62 -16.27
CA ASP A 509 -26.96 14.96 -16.91
C ASP A 509 -28.16 14.64 -15.99
N PHE A 510 -28.14 13.46 -15.36
CA PHE A 510 -29.12 13.07 -14.35
C PHE A 510 -29.19 14.06 -13.18
N GLU A 511 -28.05 14.43 -12.60
CA GLU A 511 -27.96 15.40 -11.50
C GLU A 511 -28.48 16.77 -11.93
N LYS A 512 -28.08 17.25 -13.10
CA LYS A 512 -28.54 18.55 -13.62
C LYS A 512 -30.06 18.60 -13.78
N LYS A 513 -30.66 17.51 -14.22
CA LYS A 513 -32.11 17.40 -14.46
C LYS A 513 -32.92 17.28 -13.16
N HIS A 514 -32.42 16.52 -12.18
CA HIS A 514 -33.24 16.11 -11.03
C HIS A 514 -32.84 16.78 -9.71
N LEU A 515 -31.56 17.11 -9.49
CA LEU A 515 -31.07 17.64 -8.21
C LEU A 515 -31.74 18.94 -7.75
N PRO A 516 -32.12 19.90 -8.63
CA PRO A 516 -32.83 21.10 -8.20
C PRO A 516 -34.13 20.80 -7.41
N SER A 517 -34.93 19.82 -7.86
CA SER A 517 -36.15 19.41 -7.16
C SER A 517 -35.86 18.75 -5.81
N PHE A 518 -34.75 18.00 -5.71
CA PHE A 518 -34.36 17.39 -4.44
C PHE A 518 -33.78 18.39 -3.42
N LYS A 519 -33.20 19.51 -3.88
CA LYS A 519 -32.81 20.62 -3.00
C LYS A 519 -34.01 21.22 -2.29
N GLU A 520 -35.14 21.37 -3.00
CA GLU A 520 -36.41 21.82 -2.41
C GLU A 520 -36.99 20.83 -1.40
N LYS A 521 -36.66 19.54 -1.53
CA LYS A 521 -37.06 18.45 -0.61
C LYS A 521 -36.13 18.26 0.59
N GLY A 522 -35.21 19.19 0.84
CA GLY A 522 -34.36 19.18 2.04
C GLY A 522 -32.95 18.60 1.86
N ILE A 523 -32.49 18.42 0.61
CA ILE A 523 -31.05 18.20 0.35
C ILE A 523 -30.31 19.54 0.47
N VAL A 524 -29.46 19.66 1.49
CA VAL A 524 -28.71 20.88 1.79
C VAL A 524 -27.35 20.90 1.10
N TYR A 525 -26.69 19.75 1.02
CA TYR A 525 -25.38 19.58 0.39
C TYR A 525 -25.33 18.27 -0.37
N TRP A 526 -24.72 18.27 -1.55
CA TRP A 526 -24.59 17.11 -2.42
C TRP A 526 -23.20 17.10 -3.08
N LYS A 527 -22.41 16.06 -2.81
CA LYS A 527 -21.16 15.80 -3.53
C LYS A 527 -20.98 14.33 -3.83
N ARG A 528 -20.74 14.03 -5.11
CA ARG A 528 -20.54 12.68 -5.62
C ARG A 528 -19.08 12.42 -5.96
N TYR A 529 -18.60 11.22 -5.64
CA TYR A 529 -17.35 10.64 -6.11
C TYR A 529 -17.68 9.33 -6.82
N VAL A 530 -17.71 9.34 -8.15
CA VAL A 530 -18.10 8.17 -8.96
C VAL A 530 -19.50 7.68 -8.57
N ASP A 531 -19.60 6.56 -7.84
CA ASP A 531 -20.83 5.91 -7.35
C ASP A 531 -21.22 6.29 -5.93
N ASP A 532 -20.26 6.75 -5.11
CA ASP A 532 -20.47 7.17 -3.72
C ASP A 532 -20.88 8.66 -3.67
N THR A 533 -21.98 9.00 -3.00
CA THR A 533 -22.43 10.40 -2.83
C THR A 533 -22.58 10.76 -1.35
N PHE A 534 -21.88 11.80 -0.91
CA PHE A 534 -22.07 12.39 0.42
C PHE A 534 -23.13 13.48 0.39
N VAL A 535 -24.09 13.38 1.31
CA VAL A 535 -25.25 14.26 1.38
C VAL A 535 -25.47 14.76 2.81
N LEU A 536 -25.80 16.05 2.95
CA LEU A 536 -26.38 16.60 4.17
C LEU A 536 -27.87 16.81 3.95
N LEU A 537 -28.67 16.15 4.77
CA LEU A 537 -30.13 16.22 4.74
C LEU A 537 -30.66 17.02 5.93
N ASP A 538 -31.80 17.69 5.73
CA ASP A 538 -32.62 18.15 6.85
C ASP A 538 -32.95 16.95 7.76
N PRO A 539 -32.76 17.06 9.09
CA PRO A 539 -33.03 15.96 10.04
C PRO A 539 -34.43 15.36 9.94
N LYS A 540 -35.43 16.13 9.48
CA LYS A 540 -36.81 15.66 9.34
C LYS A 540 -37.03 14.75 8.12
N VAL A 541 -36.08 14.73 7.18
CA VAL A 541 -36.21 14.01 5.92
C VAL A 541 -35.65 12.59 6.04
N SER A 542 -36.45 11.63 5.57
CA SER A 542 -36.07 10.22 5.52
C SER A 542 -35.09 9.96 4.37
N ALA A 543 -33.89 9.45 4.69
CA ALA A 543 -32.87 9.13 3.70
C ALA A 543 -33.34 8.01 2.74
N LYS A 544 -34.07 7.03 3.26
CA LYS A 544 -34.62 5.91 2.50
C LYS A 544 -35.67 6.36 1.49
N GLU A 545 -36.50 7.33 1.84
CA GLU A 545 -37.49 7.90 0.92
C GLU A 545 -36.81 8.65 -0.22
N ILE A 546 -35.78 9.45 0.08
CA ILE A 546 -34.99 10.13 -0.95
C ILE A 546 -34.31 9.12 -1.88
N ALA A 547 -33.70 8.06 -1.35
CA ALA A 547 -33.10 6.99 -2.16
C ALA A 547 -34.13 6.29 -3.07
N ALA A 548 -35.32 6.02 -2.55
CA ALA A 548 -36.40 5.42 -3.33
C ALA A 548 -36.87 6.35 -4.46
N GLN A 549 -37.05 7.64 -4.18
CA GLN A 549 -37.42 8.64 -5.17
C GLN A 549 -36.34 8.82 -6.25
N LEU A 550 -35.06 8.90 -5.86
CA LEU A 550 -33.93 8.95 -6.81
C LEU A 550 -33.92 7.73 -7.74
N SER A 551 -34.20 6.54 -7.19
CA SER A 551 -34.27 5.29 -7.97
C SER A 551 -35.48 5.25 -8.92
N GLN A 552 -36.51 6.06 -8.69
CA GLN A 552 -37.67 6.17 -9.59
C GLN A 552 -37.42 7.15 -10.74
N CYS A 553 -36.44 8.05 -10.63
CA CYS A 553 -36.15 9.04 -11.67
C CYS A 553 -35.59 8.42 -12.96
N HIS A 554 -34.95 7.25 -12.89
CA HIS A 554 -34.40 6.58 -14.08
C HIS A 554 -34.36 5.05 -13.90
N PRO A 555 -34.85 4.24 -14.88
CA PRO A 555 -34.94 2.78 -14.75
C PRO A 555 -33.59 2.09 -14.54
N SER A 556 -32.51 2.65 -15.08
CA SER A 556 -31.17 2.08 -14.97
C SER A 556 -30.44 2.42 -13.66
N LEU A 557 -30.93 3.37 -12.86
CA LEU A 557 -30.28 3.80 -11.63
C LEU A 557 -31.03 3.30 -10.40
N LYS A 558 -30.30 2.67 -9.47
CA LYS A 558 -30.81 2.25 -8.17
C LYS A 558 -29.86 2.74 -7.09
N PHE A 559 -30.42 3.38 -6.07
CA PHE A 559 -29.68 3.97 -4.98
C PHE A 559 -29.90 3.19 -3.68
N THR A 560 -28.82 3.00 -2.94
CA THR A 560 -28.86 2.55 -1.53
C THR A 560 -28.33 3.66 -0.63
N CYS A 561 -28.71 3.65 0.65
CA CYS A 561 -28.27 4.67 1.61
C CYS A 561 -27.67 4.07 2.88
N GLU A 562 -26.64 4.74 3.40
CA GLU A 562 -26.06 4.53 4.73
C GLU A 562 -26.25 5.83 5.53
N GLU A 563 -26.88 5.73 6.70
CA GLU A 563 -27.09 6.87 7.60
C GLU A 563 -26.00 6.94 8.67
N GLU A 564 -25.80 8.12 9.25
CA GLU A 564 -24.88 8.31 10.37
C GLU A 564 -25.21 7.42 11.58
N TYR A 565 -24.18 7.00 12.30
CA TYR A 565 -24.27 6.09 13.44
C TYR A 565 -23.50 6.63 14.66
N THR A 566 -23.85 6.16 15.85
CA THR A 566 -23.15 6.56 17.09
C THR A 566 -21.93 5.69 17.34
N THR A 567 -20.75 6.28 17.44
CA THR A 567 -19.52 5.64 17.88
C THR A 567 -19.37 5.78 19.39
N ILE A 568 -19.19 4.65 20.08
CA ILE A 568 -18.68 4.60 21.46
C ILE A 568 -17.21 4.27 21.33
N ASN A 569 -16.30 5.08 21.89
CA ASN A 569 -14.86 4.81 21.90
C ASN A 569 -14.54 3.59 22.80
N LYS A 570 -14.85 2.40 22.31
CA LYS A 570 -14.11 1.17 22.55
C LYS A 570 -13.66 0.72 21.17
N ASP A 571 -12.35 0.76 20.92
CA ASP A 571 -11.65 0.12 19.80
C ASP A 571 -12.48 -0.01 18.50
N LEU A 572 -12.26 0.89 17.55
CA LEU A 572 -12.81 0.86 16.18
C LEU A 572 -12.71 -0.55 15.54
N SER A 573 -13.71 -1.39 15.81
CA SER A 573 -14.07 -2.67 15.16
C SER A 573 -15.26 -3.32 15.88
N LYS A 574 -16.46 -2.76 15.74
CA LYS A 574 -17.83 -3.32 15.98
C LYS A 574 -18.78 -2.12 15.86
N GLU A 575 -19.78 -2.08 15.00
CA GLU A 575 -20.86 -3.05 14.81
C GLU A 575 -21.30 -3.13 13.34
N GLY A 576 -21.57 -4.36 12.88
CA GLY A 576 -21.91 -4.65 11.49
C GLY A 576 -21.83 -6.15 11.15
N SER A 577 -22.34 -7.01 12.03
CA SER A 577 -22.55 -8.47 11.85
C SER A 577 -21.34 -9.41 11.60
N SER A 578 -21.20 -10.36 12.53
CA SER A 578 -20.47 -11.65 12.43
C SER A 578 -18.95 -11.68 12.58
N GLN A 579 -18.54 -11.65 13.85
CA GLN A 579 -17.46 -12.42 14.50
C GLN A 579 -16.13 -12.64 13.74
N LYS A 580 -15.07 -11.94 14.17
CA LYS A 580 -13.77 -12.53 14.59
C LYS A 580 -12.97 -11.51 15.41
N LYS A 581 -12.56 -11.91 16.62
CA LYS A 581 -11.76 -11.12 17.58
C LYS A 581 -10.33 -10.97 17.04
N PHE A 582 -9.89 -9.74 16.76
CA PHE A 582 -8.46 -9.43 16.69
C PHE A 582 -7.92 -9.27 18.11
N THR A 583 -7.21 -10.28 18.61
CA THR A 583 -6.51 -10.20 19.89
C THR A 583 -5.12 -9.61 19.66
N HIS A 584 -4.96 -8.29 19.81
CA HIS A 584 -3.64 -7.69 19.99
C HIS A 584 -3.28 -7.65 21.48
N LYS A 585 -2.45 -8.60 21.93
CA LYS A 585 -1.54 -8.39 23.05
C LYS A 585 -0.20 -7.95 22.45
N ASN A 586 0.08 -6.65 22.44
CA ASN A 586 1.42 -6.15 22.12
C ASN A 586 2.07 -5.50 23.36
N GLN A 587 3.26 -5.99 23.68
CA GLN A 587 4.13 -5.65 24.81
C GLN A 587 4.83 -4.28 24.70
N TYR A 588 4.26 -3.32 23.98
CA TYR A 588 4.79 -1.94 23.87
C TYR A 588 4.03 -0.91 24.73
N THR A 589 3.16 -1.35 25.64
CA THR A 589 2.44 -0.51 26.62
C THR A 589 2.88 -0.72 28.07
N ALA A 590 4.11 -1.18 28.29
CA ALA A 590 4.68 -1.35 29.63
C ALA A 590 5.61 -0.20 30.03
N GLU A 591 5.23 1.07 29.78
CA GLU A 591 5.87 2.25 30.40
C GLU A 591 4.94 3.48 30.32
N LYS A 592 3.65 3.31 30.63
CA LYS A 592 2.73 4.42 30.98
C LYS A 592 1.50 3.94 31.78
N LYS A 593 1.73 3.12 32.81
CA LYS A 593 0.74 2.88 33.88
C LYS A 593 1.11 3.75 35.09
N ARG A 594 0.79 5.05 35.03
CA ARG A 594 0.67 5.96 36.19
C ARG A 594 0.07 7.28 35.70
N SER A 595 -1.25 7.26 35.45
CA SER A 595 -2.22 8.36 35.49
C SER A 595 -3.42 8.05 34.57
N THR A 596 -4.15 6.97 34.86
CA THR A 596 -5.48 6.75 34.27
C THR A 596 -6.52 7.40 35.18
N GLU A 597 -6.80 8.67 34.94
CA GLU A 597 -8.16 9.17 35.16
C GLU A 597 -9.02 8.64 34.01
N GLU A 598 -10.12 7.97 34.36
CA GLU A 598 -11.15 7.51 33.42
C GLU A 598 -11.77 8.72 32.70
N LYS A 599 -11.27 9.07 31.51
CA LYS A 599 -12.01 9.94 30.59
C LYS A 599 -13.25 9.18 30.10
N LYS A 600 -14.41 9.43 30.72
CA LYS A 600 -15.73 9.09 30.19
C LYS A 600 -15.83 9.59 28.75
N SER A 601 -15.80 8.69 27.77
CA SER A 601 -15.88 9.04 26.35
C SER A 601 -17.29 9.48 25.99
N THR A 602 -17.46 10.69 25.48
CA THR A 602 -18.71 11.15 24.90
C THR A 602 -19.01 10.38 23.61
N PRO A 603 -20.24 9.87 23.41
CA PRO A 603 -20.63 9.25 22.15
C PRO A 603 -20.54 10.28 21.01
N ARG A 604 -19.95 9.90 19.88
CA ARG A 604 -19.84 10.75 18.69
C ARG A 604 -20.74 10.23 17.58
N ILE A 605 -21.30 11.11 16.76
CA ILE A 605 -22.05 10.71 15.56
C ILE A 605 -21.07 10.68 14.40
N ALA A 606 -21.04 9.60 13.63
CA ALA A 606 -20.07 9.41 12.57
C ALA A 606 -20.67 8.83 11.29
N LEU A 607 -20.03 9.12 10.16
CA LEU A 607 -20.29 8.50 8.87
C LEU A 607 -18.97 8.35 8.11
N SER A 608 -18.72 7.18 7.52
CA SER A 608 -17.57 7.01 6.62
C SER A 608 -17.94 7.43 5.20
N PHE A 609 -17.10 8.24 4.57
CA PHE A 609 -17.20 8.56 3.15
C PHE A 609 -15.82 8.43 2.50
N LEU A 610 -15.73 7.68 1.41
CA LEU A 610 -14.46 7.27 0.79
C LEU A 610 -13.53 6.57 1.78
N ASP A 611 -12.43 7.22 2.13
CA ASP A 611 -11.47 6.75 3.12
C ASP A 611 -11.30 7.74 4.29
N VAL A 612 -12.36 8.52 4.53
CA VAL A 612 -12.49 9.51 5.60
C VAL A 612 -13.63 9.09 6.53
N LEU A 613 -13.38 9.08 7.83
CA LEU A 613 -14.41 8.98 8.85
C LEU A 613 -14.75 10.41 9.27
N VAL A 614 -15.98 10.83 9.00
CA VAL A 614 -16.50 12.14 9.38
C VAL A 614 -17.19 11.98 10.73
N GLU A 615 -16.68 12.66 11.74
CA GLU A 615 -17.25 12.68 13.09
C GLU A 615 -17.82 14.06 13.39
N ARG A 616 -19.04 14.11 13.90
CA ARG A 616 -19.67 15.34 14.36
C ARG A 616 -19.09 15.73 15.72
N GLN A 617 -18.61 16.97 15.82
CA GLN A 617 -18.19 17.58 17.07
C GLN A 617 -19.25 18.55 17.58
N PRO A 618 -19.68 18.45 18.85
CA PRO A 618 -20.61 19.40 19.44
C PRO A 618 -20.08 20.83 19.28
N ASN A 619 -20.88 21.71 18.67
CA ASN A 619 -20.64 23.17 18.52
C ASN A 619 -19.41 23.59 17.69
N ILE A 620 -18.67 22.67 17.07
CA ILE A 620 -17.42 22.97 16.33
C ILE A 620 -17.55 22.63 14.82
N GLY A 621 -18.42 21.67 14.46
CA GLY A 621 -18.60 21.22 13.08
C GLY A 621 -18.22 19.75 12.91
N PHE A 622 -17.37 19.45 11.92
CA PHE A 622 -16.95 18.09 11.59
C PHE A 622 -15.44 17.90 11.81
N GLU A 623 -15.08 16.79 12.46
CA GLU A 623 -13.73 16.24 12.52
C GLU A 623 -13.59 15.15 11.46
N SER A 624 -12.42 15.03 10.85
CA SER A 624 -12.09 13.97 9.91
C SER A 624 -10.97 13.08 10.46
N ARG A 625 -11.18 11.77 10.40
CA ARG A 625 -10.18 10.74 10.71
C ARG A 625 -9.95 9.84 9.51
N LYS A 626 -8.83 9.13 9.50
CA LYS A 626 -8.56 8.14 8.46
C LYS A 626 -9.46 6.90 8.64
N TYR A 627 -10.30 6.61 7.66
CA TYR A 627 -11.13 5.40 7.68
C TYR A 627 -10.46 4.23 6.97
N ARG A 628 -10.61 3.03 7.53
CA ARG A 628 -10.20 1.74 6.96
C ARG A 628 -11.44 0.83 6.95
N LYS A 629 -11.82 0.35 5.77
CA LYS A 629 -12.92 -0.61 5.61
C LYS A 629 -12.58 -1.91 6.35
N GLU A 630 -13.58 -2.66 6.80
CA GLU A 630 -13.40 -3.97 7.46
C GLU A 630 -12.61 -4.99 6.61
N THR A 631 -12.62 -4.83 5.28
CA THR A 631 -11.82 -5.64 4.35
C THR A 631 -10.32 -5.34 4.40
N PHE A 632 -9.88 -4.34 5.16
CA PHE A 632 -8.47 -3.98 5.30
C PHE A 632 -7.76 -5.00 6.21
N THR A 633 -6.88 -5.80 5.61
CA THR A 633 -6.15 -6.88 6.31
C THR A 633 -4.86 -6.41 6.98
N GLY A 634 -4.47 -5.14 6.84
CA GLY A 634 -3.16 -4.67 7.32
C GLY A 634 -1.96 -5.18 6.51
N LEU A 635 -2.16 -5.99 5.46
CA LEU A 635 -1.09 -6.51 4.61
C LEU A 635 -0.44 -5.39 3.77
N LEU A 636 0.83 -5.12 4.02
CA LEU A 636 1.69 -4.25 3.22
C LEU A 636 2.71 -5.07 2.43
N THR A 637 3.45 -4.44 1.52
CA THR A 637 4.62 -5.08 0.91
C THR A 637 5.64 -5.41 2.02
N LYS A 638 5.80 -6.69 2.34
CA LYS A 638 6.65 -7.12 3.46
C LYS A 638 8.09 -6.63 3.32
N TRP A 639 8.74 -6.33 4.44
CA TRP A 639 10.11 -5.80 4.44
C TRP A 639 11.16 -6.79 3.90
N ASP A 640 10.93 -8.08 4.06
CA ASP A 640 11.81 -9.17 3.59
C ASP A 640 11.54 -9.57 2.12
N SER A 641 10.45 -9.11 1.53
CA SER A 641 10.10 -9.34 0.11
C SER A 641 11.23 -8.87 -0.84
N PHE A 642 11.50 -9.62 -1.92
CA PHE A 642 12.44 -9.26 -2.97
C PHE A 642 11.87 -8.19 -3.93
N VAL A 643 11.38 -7.10 -3.34
CA VAL A 643 10.85 -5.91 -4.02
C VAL A 643 11.80 -4.73 -3.76
N PRO A 644 11.99 -3.80 -4.73
CA PRO A 644 12.82 -2.62 -4.52
C PRO A 644 12.39 -1.81 -3.29
N LYS A 645 13.38 -1.24 -2.56
CA LYS A 645 13.13 -0.47 -1.33
C LYS A 645 12.21 0.73 -1.57
N GLN A 646 12.18 1.29 -2.78
CA GLN A 646 11.30 2.40 -3.12
C GLN A 646 9.82 2.05 -2.95
N TYR A 647 9.38 0.85 -3.36
CA TYR A 647 7.98 0.44 -3.16
C TYR A 647 7.65 0.28 -1.67
N LYS A 648 8.60 -0.22 -0.88
CA LYS A 648 8.45 -0.35 0.58
C LYS A 648 8.37 1.02 1.26
N TYR A 649 9.22 1.96 0.84
CA TYR A 649 9.16 3.36 1.26
C TYR A 649 7.80 3.97 0.91
N ASN A 650 7.37 3.84 -0.35
CA ASN A 650 6.11 4.40 -0.84
C ASN A 650 4.91 3.84 -0.06
N ALA A 651 4.91 2.55 0.30
CA ALA A 651 3.83 1.95 1.10
C ALA A 651 3.60 2.70 2.42
N ILE A 652 4.68 3.06 3.14
CA ILE A 652 4.59 3.83 4.39
C ILE A 652 4.38 5.31 4.10
N SER A 653 5.16 5.90 3.19
CA SER A 653 5.10 7.33 2.87
C SER A 653 3.72 7.75 2.39
N THR A 654 3.02 6.94 1.60
CA THR A 654 1.65 7.22 1.17
C THR A 654 0.67 7.20 2.34
N MET A 655 0.81 6.27 3.30
CA MET A 655 -0.04 6.24 4.49
C MET A 655 0.17 7.49 5.36
N VAL A 656 1.43 7.86 5.62
CA VAL A 656 1.78 9.06 6.38
C VAL A 656 1.28 10.32 5.67
N TYR A 657 1.49 10.43 4.35
CA TYR A 657 0.97 11.54 3.55
C TYR A 657 -0.56 11.65 3.67
N ARG A 658 -1.29 10.55 3.52
CA ARG A 658 -2.76 10.55 3.66
C ARG A 658 -3.20 10.96 5.06
N ALA A 659 -2.56 10.42 6.11
CA ALA A 659 -2.86 10.76 7.50
C ALA A 659 -2.78 12.28 7.72
N THR A 660 -1.70 12.92 7.27
CA THR A 660 -1.49 14.36 7.46
C THR A 660 -2.48 15.26 6.73
N ARG A 661 -3.13 14.76 5.66
CA ARG A 661 -4.09 15.53 4.86
C ARG A 661 -5.54 15.22 5.22
N ILE A 662 -5.81 14.02 5.76
CA ILE A 662 -7.15 13.58 6.13
C ILE A 662 -7.46 13.90 7.59
N CYS A 663 -6.53 13.68 8.52
CA CYS A 663 -6.79 13.93 9.94
C CYS A 663 -6.88 15.44 10.20
N SER A 664 -8.01 15.91 10.74
CA SER A 664 -8.22 17.35 11.00
C SER A 664 -7.71 17.82 12.35
N THR A 665 -7.47 16.92 13.30
CA THR A 665 -6.98 17.22 14.66
C THR A 665 -5.62 16.58 14.91
N TYR A 666 -4.86 17.16 15.85
CA TYR A 666 -3.59 16.58 16.29
C TYR A 666 -3.76 15.19 16.91
N GLU A 667 -4.83 15.01 17.72
CA GLU A 667 -5.16 13.72 18.33
C GLU A 667 -5.41 12.64 17.26
N ALA A 668 -6.29 12.92 16.29
CA ALA A 668 -6.56 12.00 15.18
C ALA A 668 -5.31 11.67 14.35
N LEU A 669 -4.42 12.65 14.15
CA LEU A 669 -3.17 12.44 13.42
C LEU A 669 -2.20 11.57 14.22
N HIS A 670 -2.11 11.78 15.54
CA HIS A 670 -1.25 11.02 16.43
C HIS A 670 -1.70 9.55 16.50
N ASP A 671 -2.98 9.31 16.73
CA ASP A 671 -3.59 7.98 16.73
C ASP A 671 -3.30 7.24 15.41
N GLU A 672 -3.43 7.95 14.29
CA GLU A 672 -3.19 7.38 12.97
C GLU A 672 -1.72 7.01 12.75
N PHE A 673 -0.77 7.80 13.26
CA PHE A 673 0.65 7.44 13.22
C PHE A 673 0.97 6.20 14.06
N ASP A 674 0.31 6.03 15.21
CA ASP A 674 0.48 4.81 16.01
C ASP A 674 -0.05 3.57 15.29
N ILE A 675 -1.18 3.69 14.58
CA ILE A 675 -1.67 2.61 13.71
C ILE A 675 -0.67 2.31 12.58
N ILE A 676 -0.11 3.34 11.93
CA ILE A 676 0.90 3.16 10.86
C ILE A 676 2.14 2.45 11.40
N ARG A 677 2.62 2.81 12.60
CA ARG A 677 3.75 2.14 13.26
C ARG A 677 3.45 0.67 13.52
N GLY A 678 2.27 0.36 14.06
CA GLY A 678 1.83 -1.02 14.30
C GLY A 678 1.80 -1.84 13.02
N LEU A 679 1.15 -1.32 11.97
CA LEU A 679 1.09 -1.99 10.67
C LEU A 679 2.48 -2.20 10.06
N ALA A 680 3.37 -1.21 10.15
CA ALA A 680 4.72 -1.34 9.63
C ALA A 680 5.51 -2.44 10.38
N LEU A 681 5.39 -2.47 11.72
CA LEU A 681 6.00 -3.49 12.56
C LEU A 681 5.50 -4.91 12.20
N ASP A 682 4.19 -5.09 12.05
CA ASP A 682 3.58 -6.37 11.68
C ASP A 682 4.04 -6.87 10.29
N ASN A 683 4.42 -5.94 9.41
CA ASN A 683 4.97 -6.24 8.09
C ASN A 683 6.52 -6.28 8.04
N GLY A 684 7.18 -6.28 9.21
CA GLY A 684 8.63 -6.48 9.35
C GLY A 684 9.48 -5.23 9.12
N TYR A 685 8.88 -4.03 9.06
CA TYR A 685 9.63 -2.80 8.79
C TYR A 685 10.48 -2.37 10.01
N PRO A 686 11.73 -1.92 9.80
CA PRO A 686 12.54 -1.35 10.86
C PRO A 686 11.92 -0.05 11.43
N VAL A 687 11.84 0.07 12.75
CA VAL A 687 11.26 1.26 13.43
C VAL A 687 11.94 2.55 12.98
N ALA A 688 13.28 2.58 12.97
CA ALA A 688 14.05 3.76 12.56
C ALA A 688 13.74 4.19 11.12
N PHE A 689 13.44 3.24 10.23
CA PHE A 689 13.04 3.53 8.85
C PHE A 689 11.68 4.21 8.82
N VAL A 690 10.69 3.69 9.54
CA VAL A 690 9.34 4.28 9.63
C VAL A 690 9.38 5.67 10.25
N GLU A 691 10.10 5.84 11.36
CA GLU A 691 10.26 7.14 12.03
C GLU A 691 10.92 8.18 11.12
N SER A 692 11.92 7.77 10.32
CA SER A 692 12.55 8.69 9.37
C SER A 692 11.58 9.21 8.32
N ILE A 693 10.61 8.39 7.89
CA ILE A 693 9.57 8.78 6.93
C ILE A 693 8.58 9.74 7.58
N ILE A 694 8.11 9.43 8.79
CA ILE A 694 7.17 10.29 9.53
C ILE A 694 7.80 11.66 9.75
N ARG A 695 9.04 11.73 10.24
CA ARG A 695 9.76 13.01 10.46
C ARG A 695 9.94 13.78 9.16
N ARG A 696 10.36 13.12 8.08
CA ARG A 696 10.50 13.77 6.78
C ARG A 696 9.19 14.37 6.30
N GLN A 697 8.06 13.67 6.47
CA GLN A 697 6.76 14.17 6.04
C GLN A 697 6.27 15.33 6.91
N LEU A 698 6.49 15.29 8.22
CA LEU A 698 6.16 16.39 9.12
C LEU A 698 6.98 17.65 8.84
N ASN A 699 8.24 17.52 8.42
CA ASN A 699 9.07 18.66 8.03
C ASN A 699 8.64 19.32 6.70
N LEU A 700 7.77 18.69 5.92
CA LEU A 700 7.24 19.22 4.65
C LEU A 700 5.91 19.96 4.81
N ILE A 701 5.34 19.95 6.02
CA ILE A 701 4.07 20.58 6.40
C ILE A 701 4.40 21.77 7.28
#